data_AF-A0A426TVX8-F1
#
_entry.id   AF-A0A426TVX8-F1
#
_cell.length_a   1.000
_cell.length_b   1.000
_cell.length_c   1.000
_cell.angle_alpha   90.00
_cell.angle_beta   90.00
_cell.angle_gamma   90.00
#
_symmetry.space_group_name_H-M   'P 1'
#
loop_
_entity.id
_entity.type
_entity.pdbx_description
1 polymer ?
#
loop_
_entity_poly.entity_id
_entity_poly.type
_entity_poly.pdbx_seq_one_letter_code
_entity_poly.pdbx_strand_id
1 'polypeptide(L)'
;MAPEHPRPAGARGHGPRTSFLSLRGSAGEHGSPADPLKEIAMGDSEIEPHGTPEQAGTPRQAADIDLIVVLDDARPATEALDAFSSAQVARPHYYLSQAGQVYQLMAAGRSGTYLPKAIYGGRWRNLKRIALSVALERPAQWAYSDEQLRALDQLVALLLARHQLSVTALATLLPDVIGRLRVVAYLPPPPPMPYDEAEVVLGTGAAGEADLFAALFMESYKPLAGPGSMRQAFAIRAGQQNLGAPIGRNGPPPVVVDGRSFNFQPYARDTLFNEGTDYAAVQHLSALFEPNANGIPTHGLARELLAATYRLALDAVQTAGVPISGRTTLEPGWRFHQVARNAGYGPPLSGNYRTPCQRYAMQVFAGETLYTPVSELGGYRLLSTTAPSDPAYTAVWQETYRVARAPYQPDDPMHRHAVALRLGAPLSGPYQAVLNGIAYRVQIWAHDTLFQEGPDGQIRRMSELAKPAGVASWRPKAPNQTAPPPPSTRLAPLVSDGGAGTPIPGDIDWPPRPKFNIITDTNGARARALGDLQWKPAQGITITITNDWAEKHIVEVNIPQLLQIPGVKNPILKFHRIAAEQLRLLFVAWEAAGLMHLIKTFDGAWVLRVIRANPSMLSNHAYGTAFDLNARWNGMYKVAAFVGATGSVRELVPLANAHGFYWGGHWNFDGKGASDGMHFEWARPL
;
A
#
# COMPACT_ATOMS: atom_id res chain seq x y z
N MET A 1 26.21 -70.67 40.02
CA MET A 1 25.24 -71.79 40.02
C MET A 1 24.77 -72.00 38.60
N ALA A 2 24.91 -73.21 38.07
CA ALA A 2 24.02 -73.76 37.04
C ALA A 2 22.81 -74.41 37.78
N PRO A 3 21.75 -74.97 37.14
CA PRO A 3 21.63 -75.48 35.77
C PRO A 3 20.39 -74.90 35.02
N GLU A 4 19.77 -75.46 33.95
CA GLU A 4 19.86 -76.74 33.20
C GLU A 4 19.35 -76.48 31.75
N HIS A 5 20.10 -76.75 30.67
CA HIS A 5 20.02 -77.94 29.76
C HIS A 5 19.10 -77.83 28.50
N PRO A 6 19.31 -78.62 27.41
CA PRO A 6 19.43 -78.00 26.07
C PRO A 6 18.77 -78.69 24.83
N ARG A 7 18.57 -77.90 23.75
CA ARG A 7 18.49 -78.30 22.30
C ARG A 7 17.31 -79.26 21.93
N PRO A 8 17.07 -79.62 20.63
CA PRO A 8 17.57 -79.11 19.33
C PRO A 8 16.41 -78.41 18.54
N ALA A 9 16.22 -78.34 17.20
CA ALA A 9 16.95 -78.78 15.99
C ALA A 9 16.57 -77.95 14.73
N GLY A 10 17.55 -77.58 13.88
CA GLY A 10 17.38 -77.35 12.43
C GLY A 10 16.65 -76.08 11.92
N ALA A 11 16.77 -75.67 10.65
CA ALA A 11 17.82 -75.97 9.65
C ALA A 11 17.80 -74.95 8.47
N ARG A 12 18.98 -74.67 7.89
CA ARG A 12 19.23 -73.88 6.64
C ARG A 12 18.96 -72.36 6.77
N GLY A 13 19.70 -71.45 6.12
CA GLY A 13 20.82 -71.63 5.18
C GLY A 13 21.76 -70.41 5.09
N HIS A 14 22.87 -70.59 4.37
CA HIS A 14 24.08 -69.76 4.30
C HIS A 14 23.93 -68.23 4.08
N GLY A 15 24.75 -67.46 4.81
CA GLY A 15 25.58 -66.41 4.21
C GLY A 15 26.98 -66.96 3.85
N PRO A 16 27.86 -66.18 3.20
CA PRO A 16 28.91 -65.54 4.01
C PRO A 16 29.31 -64.11 3.56
N ARG A 17 30.20 -63.47 4.35
CA ARG A 17 30.89 -62.20 4.06
C ARG A 17 32.24 -62.42 3.38
N THR A 18 32.61 -61.54 2.44
CA THR A 18 33.96 -60.99 2.09
C THR A 18 33.82 -60.29 0.71
N SER A 19 34.68 -59.38 0.21
CA SER A 19 35.59 -58.37 0.76
C SER A 19 36.02 -57.42 -0.40
N PHE A 20 36.38 -56.17 -0.10
CA PHE A 20 37.10 -55.14 -0.90
C PHE A 20 37.38 -55.28 -2.43
N LEU A 21 37.14 -54.16 -3.13
CA LEU A 21 37.84 -53.63 -4.34
C LEU A 21 37.74 -54.37 -5.70
N SER A 22 37.06 -53.74 -6.69
CA SER A 22 37.77 -53.10 -7.84
C SER A 22 36.85 -52.29 -8.80
N LEU A 23 37.29 -51.05 -9.06
CA LEU A 23 37.05 -50.14 -10.21
C LEU A 23 36.19 -50.60 -11.43
N ARG A 24 35.06 -49.92 -11.67
CA ARG A 24 34.85 -48.92 -12.77
C ARG A 24 33.36 -48.57 -12.94
N GLY A 25 33.03 -47.27 -12.99
CA GLY A 25 31.70 -46.75 -13.33
C GLY A 25 31.74 -45.23 -13.50
N SER A 26 31.16 -44.72 -14.59
CA SER A 26 31.16 -43.28 -14.89
C SER A 26 30.39 -42.47 -13.86
N ALA A 27 30.78 -41.22 -13.66
CA ALA A 27 29.93 -40.25 -12.97
C ALA A 27 28.61 -40.05 -13.74
N GLY A 28 27.53 -39.92 -12.99
CA GLY A 28 26.25 -39.36 -13.43
C GLY A 28 25.89 -38.22 -12.48
N GLU A 29 25.45 -37.09 -13.01
CA GLU A 29 25.21 -35.89 -12.21
C GLU A 29 23.97 -36.05 -11.34
N HIS A 30 24.07 -35.66 -10.05
CA HIS A 30 22.91 -35.60 -9.17
C HIS A 30 22.02 -34.42 -9.57
N GLY A 31 20.97 -34.70 -10.35
CA GLY A 31 19.91 -33.74 -10.61
C GLY A 31 19.31 -33.22 -9.30
N SER A 32 19.27 -31.89 -9.15
CA SER A 32 18.56 -31.26 -8.03
C SER A 32 17.05 -31.52 -8.13
N PRO A 33 16.33 -31.60 -7.00
CA PRO A 33 14.88 -31.73 -7.03
C PRO A 33 14.26 -30.54 -7.78
N ALA A 34 13.30 -30.82 -8.66
CA ALA A 34 12.67 -29.80 -9.49
C ALA A 34 11.80 -28.86 -8.64
N ASP A 35 11.88 -27.56 -8.94
CA ASP A 35 10.99 -26.54 -8.40
C ASP A 35 9.56 -26.75 -8.97
N PRO A 36 8.53 -26.99 -8.13
CA PRO A 36 7.17 -27.26 -8.60
C PRO A 36 6.45 -26.03 -9.19
N LEU A 37 7.06 -24.84 -9.19
CA LEU A 37 6.44 -23.59 -9.66
C LEU A 37 6.68 -23.27 -11.15
N LYS A 38 7.16 -24.23 -11.96
CA LYS A 38 7.17 -24.08 -13.43
C LYS A 38 5.81 -24.41 -14.05
N GLU A 39 4.87 -23.49 -13.83
CA GLU A 39 3.64 -23.39 -14.61
C GLU A 39 3.99 -23.21 -16.09
N ILE A 40 3.33 -23.95 -16.99
CA ILE A 40 3.66 -23.96 -18.42
C ILE A 40 3.16 -22.65 -19.04
N ALA A 41 4.09 -21.87 -19.60
CA ALA A 41 3.76 -20.63 -20.28
C ALA A 41 3.08 -20.93 -21.62
N MET A 42 1.91 -20.32 -21.85
CA MET A 42 1.06 -20.54 -23.03
C MET A 42 1.82 -20.36 -24.34
N GLY A 43 1.78 -21.41 -25.18
CA GLY A 43 2.36 -21.41 -26.52
C GLY A 43 1.37 -20.98 -27.60
N ASP A 44 1.85 -20.62 -28.80
CA ASP A 44 0.98 -20.33 -29.95
C ASP A 44 0.09 -21.52 -30.36
N SER A 45 0.46 -22.74 -29.98
CA SER A 45 -0.33 -23.96 -30.17
C SER A 45 -1.62 -24.03 -29.34
N GLU A 46 -1.76 -23.18 -28.32
CA GLU A 46 -2.92 -23.11 -27.43
C GLU A 46 -3.89 -21.96 -27.80
N ILE A 47 -3.60 -21.25 -28.89
CA ILE A 47 -4.41 -20.14 -29.40
C ILE A 47 -5.12 -20.60 -30.68
N GLU A 48 -6.44 -20.77 -30.62
CA GLU A 48 -7.27 -21.24 -31.73
C GLU A 48 -7.50 -20.12 -32.77
N PRO A 49 -7.10 -20.26 -34.05
CA PRO A 49 -7.33 -19.24 -35.07
C PRO A 49 -8.78 -19.28 -35.61
N HIS A 50 -9.56 -18.22 -35.37
CA HIS A 50 -10.97 -18.16 -35.77
C HIS A 50 -11.20 -17.44 -37.11
N GLY A 51 -11.31 -18.23 -38.18
CA GLY A 51 -11.40 -17.76 -39.56
C GLY A 51 -10.01 -17.51 -40.16
N THR A 52 -9.76 -16.31 -40.69
CA THR A 52 -8.45 -15.93 -41.27
C THR A 52 -7.85 -14.67 -40.60
N PRO A 53 -7.19 -14.82 -39.43
CA PRO A 53 -6.72 -13.68 -38.61
C PRO A 53 -5.79 -12.70 -39.34
N GLU A 54 -4.96 -13.19 -40.27
CA GLU A 54 -4.05 -12.35 -41.09
C GLU A 54 -4.77 -11.53 -42.17
N GLN A 55 -6.00 -11.89 -42.52
CA GLN A 55 -6.82 -11.20 -43.53
C GLN A 55 -7.81 -10.23 -42.87
N ALA A 56 -8.18 -10.45 -41.60
CA ALA A 56 -9.11 -9.61 -40.86
C ALA A 56 -8.59 -8.17 -40.65
N GLY A 57 -9.51 -7.19 -40.61
CA GLY A 57 -9.16 -5.77 -40.42
C GLY A 57 -8.30 -5.19 -41.55
N THR A 58 -7.38 -4.27 -41.24
CA THR A 58 -6.45 -3.64 -42.20
C THR A 58 -5.00 -3.76 -41.73
N PRO A 59 -3.98 -3.67 -42.62
CA PRO A 59 -2.57 -3.71 -42.20
C PRO A 59 -2.22 -2.57 -41.23
N ARG A 60 -1.47 -2.85 -40.16
CA ARG A 60 -1.01 -1.85 -39.17
C ARG A 60 0.05 -0.88 -39.72
N GLN A 61 0.59 -1.18 -40.92
CA GLN A 61 1.62 -0.38 -41.62
C GLN A 61 2.82 -0.04 -40.73
N ALA A 62 3.38 -1.06 -40.05
CA ALA A 62 4.52 -0.92 -39.14
C ALA A 62 4.41 0.19 -38.07
N ALA A 63 3.18 0.51 -37.62
CA ALA A 63 3.01 1.26 -36.38
C ALA A 63 3.14 0.31 -35.18
N ASP A 64 3.86 0.77 -34.16
CA ASP A 64 4.10 0.02 -32.93
C ASP A 64 2.80 -0.22 -32.13
N ILE A 65 2.87 -1.17 -31.21
CA ILE A 65 1.78 -1.50 -30.28
C ILE A 65 2.18 -0.91 -28.92
N ASP A 66 1.50 0.15 -28.50
CA ASP A 66 1.69 0.84 -27.21
C ASP A 66 0.82 0.23 -26.09
N LEU A 67 -0.26 -0.47 -26.43
CA LEU A 67 -1.35 -0.82 -25.51
C LEU A 67 -1.90 -2.23 -25.73
N ILE A 68 -2.30 -2.89 -24.63
CA ILE A 68 -3.19 -4.06 -24.65
C ILE A 68 -4.46 -3.65 -23.91
N VAL A 69 -5.58 -3.57 -24.63
CA VAL A 69 -6.86 -3.10 -24.10
C VAL A 69 -7.78 -4.30 -23.82
N VAL A 70 -8.03 -4.58 -22.54
CA VAL A 70 -8.90 -5.68 -22.09
C VAL A 70 -10.32 -5.15 -21.84
N LEU A 71 -11.33 -5.85 -22.35
CA LEU A 71 -12.75 -5.47 -22.31
C LEU A 71 -13.65 -6.69 -22.11
N ASP A 72 -14.81 -6.48 -21.50
CA ASP A 72 -15.90 -7.46 -21.49
C ASP A 72 -16.64 -7.46 -22.84
N ASP A 73 -17.07 -8.63 -23.30
CA ASP A 73 -18.13 -8.81 -24.29
C ASP A 73 -19.35 -9.43 -23.60
N ALA A 74 -20.53 -8.82 -23.76
CA ALA A 74 -21.75 -9.22 -23.05
C ALA A 74 -22.46 -10.44 -23.66
N ARG A 75 -21.89 -11.04 -24.72
CA ARG A 75 -22.45 -12.16 -25.47
C ARG A 75 -21.74 -13.47 -25.08
N PRO A 76 -22.45 -14.61 -25.01
CA PRO A 76 -21.82 -15.92 -24.85
C PRO A 76 -20.87 -16.26 -26.01
N ALA A 77 -19.89 -17.14 -25.79
CA ALA A 77 -18.84 -17.46 -26.75
C ALA A 77 -19.38 -17.86 -28.14
N THR A 78 -20.37 -18.74 -28.22
CA THR A 78 -20.97 -19.16 -29.49
C THR A 78 -21.56 -17.98 -30.27
N GLU A 79 -22.38 -17.14 -29.62
CA GLU A 79 -22.98 -15.96 -30.25
C GLU A 79 -21.91 -14.93 -30.66
N ALA A 80 -20.91 -14.72 -29.82
CA ALA A 80 -19.81 -13.81 -30.10
C ALA A 80 -19.02 -14.27 -31.33
N LEU A 81 -18.57 -15.54 -31.36
CA LEU A 81 -17.78 -16.13 -32.44
C LEU A 81 -18.58 -16.25 -33.75
N ASP A 82 -19.86 -16.59 -33.71
CA ASP A 82 -20.75 -16.60 -34.87
C ASP A 82 -20.96 -15.19 -35.44
N ALA A 83 -21.22 -14.20 -34.58
CA ALA A 83 -21.36 -12.82 -35.01
C ALA A 83 -20.06 -12.24 -35.58
N PHE A 84 -18.92 -12.54 -34.95
CA PHE A 84 -17.60 -12.22 -35.51
C PHE A 84 -17.35 -12.93 -36.86
N SER A 85 -18.04 -14.04 -37.14
CA SER A 85 -18.23 -14.66 -38.47
C SER A 85 -18.36 -13.64 -39.61
N SER A 86 -19.17 -12.60 -39.40
CA SER A 86 -19.41 -11.55 -40.39
C SER A 86 -18.29 -10.51 -40.45
N ALA A 87 -17.80 -10.24 -41.67
CA ALA A 87 -16.86 -9.16 -41.95
C ALA A 87 -17.41 -7.74 -41.66
N GLN A 88 -18.72 -7.59 -41.43
CA GLN A 88 -19.34 -6.32 -41.02
C GLN A 88 -19.22 -6.05 -39.52
N VAL A 89 -19.01 -7.08 -38.69
CA VAL A 89 -18.93 -6.96 -37.23
C VAL A 89 -17.51 -6.56 -36.82
N ALA A 90 -17.41 -5.63 -35.87
CA ALA A 90 -16.13 -5.22 -35.33
C ALA A 90 -15.50 -6.37 -34.52
N ARG A 91 -14.32 -6.86 -34.92
CA ARG A 91 -13.61 -7.98 -34.29
C ARG A 91 -12.50 -7.50 -33.35
N PRO A 92 -12.31 -8.11 -32.17
CA PRO A 92 -11.12 -7.95 -31.35
C PRO A 92 -9.92 -8.67 -32.00
N HIS A 93 -8.75 -8.62 -31.35
CA HIS A 93 -7.60 -9.43 -31.76
C HIS A 93 -7.68 -10.83 -31.13
N TYR A 94 -8.07 -10.87 -29.84
CA TYR A 94 -8.28 -12.09 -29.07
C TYR A 94 -9.64 -12.09 -28.38
N TYR A 95 -10.25 -13.26 -28.20
CA TYR A 95 -11.46 -13.50 -27.41
C TYR A 95 -11.27 -14.71 -26.49
N LEU A 96 -11.71 -14.63 -25.23
CA LEU A 96 -11.56 -15.71 -24.25
C LEU A 96 -12.91 -16.21 -23.74
N SER A 97 -13.18 -17.50 -23.93
CA SER A 97 -14.40 -18.12 -23.40
C SER A 97 -14.32 -18.38 -21.89
N GLN A 98 -15.47 -18.61 -21.26
CA GLN A 98 -15.60 -19.09 -19.89
C GLN A 98 -15.04 -20.51 -19.68
N ALA A 99 -14.69 -21.22 -20.76
CA ALA A 99 -13.95 -22.49 -20.69
C ALA A 99 -12.42 -22.30 -20.77
N GLY A 100 -11.91 -21.06 -20.78
CA GLY A 100 -10.48 -20.77 -20.90
C GLY A 100 -9.91 -20.87 -22.31
N GLN A 101 -10.73 -21.10 -23.34
CA GLN A 101 -10.25 -21.19 -24.73
C GLN A 101 -9.92 -19.80 -25.27
N VAL A 102 -8.73 -19.67 -25.86
CA VAL A 102 -8.22 -18.41 -26.42
C VAL A 102 -8.35 -18.42 -27.93
N TYR A 103 -9.25 -17.61 -28.47
CA TYR A 103 -9.44 -17.45 -29.91
C TYR A 103 -8.65 -16.25 -30.42
N GLN A 104 -7.84 -16.42 -31.47
CA GLN A 104 -7.31 -15.30 -32.25
C GLN A 104 -8.25 -15.00 -33.42
N LEU A 105 -8.82 -13.79 -33.43
CA LEU A 105 -9.73 -13.32 -34.48
C LEU A 105 -9.08 -12.36 -35.47
N MET A 106 -7.94 -11.78 -35.08
CA MET A 106 -7.14 -10.88 -35.91
C MET A 106 -5.68 -10.86 -35.44
N ALA A 107 -4.73 -11.01 -36.36
CA ALA A 107 -3.30 -11.04 -36.07
C ALA A 107 -2.75 -9.66 -35.66
N ALA A 108 -1.65 -9.64 -34.88
CA ALA A 108 -1.07 -8.41 -34.33
C ALA A 108 -0.59 -7.42 -35.42
N GLY A 109 -0.16 -7.92 -36.59
CA GLY A 109 0.22 -7.10 -37.76
C GLY A 109 -0.96 -6.34 -38.41
N ARG A 110 -2.19 -6.60 -37.96
CA ARG A 110 -3.42 -5.93 -38.40
C ARG A 110 -3.90 -4.92 -37.36
N SER A 111 -4.71 -3.96 -37.77
CA SER A 111 -5.36 -2.97 -36.91
C SER A 111 -6.81 -3.37 -36.60
N GLY A 112 -7.07 -3.73 -35.35
CA GLY A 112 -8.38 -4.16 -34.85
C GLY A 112 -9.52 -3.17 -35.15
N THR A 113 -10.73 -3.69 -35.40
CA THR A 113 -11.91 -2.85 -35.60
C THR A 113 -12.75 -2.64 -34.33
N TYR A 114 -12.60 -3.51 -33.33
CA TYR A 114 -13.33 -3.49 -32.04
C TYR A 114 -13.28 -2.16 -31.29
N LEU A 115 -12.07 -1.60 -31.11
CA LEU A 115 -11.88 -0.48 -30.19
C LEU A 115 -12.51 0.82 -30.74
N PRO A 116 -13.37 1.50 -29.96
CA PRO A 116 -13.90 2.81 -30.32
C PRO A 116 -12.80 3.89 -30.25
N LYS A 117 -13.16 5.12 -30.65
CA LYS A 117 -12.36 6.30 -30.27
C LYS A 117 -12.51 6.54 -28.77
N ALA A 118 -11.43 6.94 -28.12
CA ALA A 118 -11.39 7.20 -26.67
C ALA A 118 -10.45 8.37 -26.35
N ILE A 119 -10.55 8.91 -25.13
CA ILE A 119 -9.58 9.88 -24.63
C ILE A 119 -8.30 9.13 -24.22
N TYR A 120 -7.18 9.41 -24.90
CA TYR A 120 -5.85 8.88 -24.60
C TYR A 120 -4.80 9.99 -24.73
N GLY A 121 -3.91 10.12 -23.73
CA GLY A 121 -2.96 11.23 -23.63
C GLY A 121 -3.65 12.60 -23.73
N GLY A 122 -4.76 12.77 -22.99
CA GLY A 122 -5.56 14.01 -22.96
C GLY A 122 -6.35 14.36 -24.23
N ARG A 123 -6.25 13.56 -25.31
CA ARG A 123 -6.86 13.87 -26.62
C ARG A 123 -7.81 12.75 -27.06
N TRP A 124 -8.84 13.09 -27.84
CA TRP A 124 -9.70 12.10 -28.49
C TRP A 124 -8.92 11.42 -29.63
N ARG A 125 -8.59 10.14 -29.46
CA ARG A 125 -7.71 9.37 -30.38
C ARG A 125 -8.41 8.12 -30.91
N ASN A 126 -7.89 7.61 -32.02
CA ASN A 126 -8.23 6.31 -32.57
C ASN A 126 -7.19 5.28 -32.11
N LEU A 127 -7.59 4.28 -31.32
CA LEU A 127 -6.66 3.31 -30.72
C LEU A 127 -6.23 2.19 -31.69
N LYS A 128 -6.95 2.01 -32.80
CA LYS A 128 -6.89 0.82 -33.66
C LYS A 128 -5.50 0.47 -34.23
N ARG A 129 -4.60 1.46 -34.38
CA ARG A 129 -3.22 1.26 -34.86
C ARG A 129 -2.19 1.02 -33.75
N ILE A 130 -2.46 1.43 -32.51
CA ILE A 130 -1.51 1.37 -31.37
C ILE A 130 -1.89 0.32 -30.33
N ALA A 131 -3.07 -0.29 -30.43
CA ALA A 131 -3.56 -1.23 -29.44
C ALA A 131 -3.74 -2.64 -30.02
N LEU A 132 -3.49 -3.65 -29.19
CA LEU A 132 -4.18 -4.93 -29.23
C LEU A 132 -5.47 -4.84 -28.39
N SER A 133 -6.40 -5.75 -28.63
CA SER A 133 -7.68 -5.78 -27.91
C SER A 133 -8.08 -7.22 -27.57
N VAL A 134 -8.28 -7.46 -26.28
CA VAL A 134 -8.63 -8.76 -25.70
C VAL A 134 -10.06 -8.64 -25.18
N ALA A 135 -10.97 -9.46 -25.69
CA ALA A 135 -12.36 -9.51 -25.26
C ALA A 135 -12.59 -10.74 -24.36
N LEU A 136 -13.31 -10.56 -23.26
CA LEU A 136 -13.64 -11.61 -22.30
C LEU A 136 -15.13 -11.93 -22.41
N GLU A 137 -15.50 -13.21 -22.56
CA GLU A 137 -16.90 -13.63 -22.41
C GLU A 137 -17.40 -13.30 -21.01
N ARG A 138 -18.21 -12.24 -20.86
CA ARG A 138 -18.87 -11.92 -19.60
C ARG A 138 -20.27 -11.31 -19.82
N PRO A 139 -21.27 -12.16 -20.08
CA PRO A 139 -22.67 -11.78 -20.03
C PRO A 139 -23.09 -11.07 -18.72
N ALA A 140 -24.19 -10.34 -18.77
CA ALA A 140 -24.71 -9.65 -17.59
C ALA A 140 -24.98 -10.63 -16.43
N GLN A 141 -24.61 -10.23 -15.21
CA GLN A 141 -24.61 -11.04 -13.98
C GLN A 141 -23.60 -12.21 -13.93
N TRP A 142 -22.81 -12.47 -14.97
CA TRP A 142 -21.78 -13.52 -14.92
C TRP A 142 -20.50 -12.99 -14.24
N ALA A 143 -19.89 -13.85 -13.43
CA ALA A 143 -18.51 -13.72 -12.99
C ALA A 143 -17.56 -14.21 -14.10
N TYR A 144 -16.25 -14.02 -13.91
CA TYR A 144 -15.25 -14.74 -14.70
C TYR A 144 -15.04 -16.14 -14.10
N SER A 145 -14.83 -17.15 -14.93
CA SER A 145 -14.44 -18.49 -14.46
C SER A 145 -12.95 -18.56 -14.08
N ASP A 146 -12.60 -19.57 -13.30
CA ASP A 146 -11.23 -19.87 -12.91
C ASP A 146 -10.36 -20.24 -14.14
N GLU A 147 -10.97 -20.82 -15.18
CA GLU A 147 -10.34 -21.23 -16.44
C GLU A 147 -10.09 -20.01 -17.32
N GLN A 148 -11.06 -19.11 -17.44
CA GLN A 148 -10.94 -17.86 -18.19
C GLN A 148 -9.88 -16.94 -17.59
N LEU A 149 -9.80 -16.85 -16.25
CA LEU A 149 -8.79 -16.02 -15.59
C LEU A 149 -7.37 -16.62 -15.68
N ARG A 150 -7.22 -17.95 -15.63
CA ARG A 150 -5.94 -18.63 -15.91
C ARG A 150 -5.46 -18.33 -17.34
N ALA A 151 -6.33 -18.53 -18.34
CA ALA A 151 -6.03 -18.26 -19.73
C ALA A 151 -5.74 -16.77 -20.02
N LEU A 152 -6.41 -15.86 -19.31
CA LEU A 152 -6.19 -14.41 -19.43
C LEU A 152 -4.81 -13.99 -18.93
N ASP A 153 -4.37 -14.47 -17.77
CA ASP A 153 -3.05 -14.11 -17.24
C ASP A 153 -1.93 -14.65 -18.13
N GLN A 154 -2.05 -15.91 -18.56
CA GLN A 154 -1.12 -16.55 -19.51
C GLN A 154 -1.04 -15.79 -20.85
N LEU A 155 -2.18 -15.42 -21.44
CA LEU A 155 -2.20 -14.63 -22.69
C LEU A 155 -1.61 -13.22 -22.46
N VAL A 156 -1.91 -12.57 -21.34
CA VAL A 156 -1.36 -11.24 -21.03
C VAL A 156 0.16 -11.30 -20.88
N ALA A 157 0.70 -12.30 -20.19
CA ALA A 157 2.15 -12.52 -20.08
C ALA A 157 2.78 -12.76 -21.48
N LEU A 158 2.17 -13.60 -22.31
CA LEU A 158 2.62 -13.88 -23.68
C LEU A 158 2.63 -12.63 -24.55
N LEU A 159 1.56 -11.83 -24.54
CA LEU A 159 1.45 -10.61 -25.35
C LEU A 159 2.40 -9.51 -24.88
N LEU A 160 2.59 -9.35 -23.57
CA LEU A 160 3.58 -8.40 -23.03
C LEU A 160 4.99 -8.77 -23.47
N ALA A 161 5.40 -10.03 -23.30
CA ALA A 161 6.71 -10.51 -23.72
C ALA A 161 6.93 -10.39 -25.24
N ARG A 162 5.94 -10.80 -26.04
CA ARG A 162 5.97 -10.77 -27.52
C ARG A 162 6.15 -9.38 -28.10
N HIS A 163 5.55 -8.37 -27.47
CA HIS A 163 5.59 -6.99 -27.94
C HIS A 163 6.55 -6.10 -27.13
N GLN A 164 7.37 -6.70 -26.25
CA GLN A 164 8.36 -6.00 -25.40
C GLN A 164 7.72 -4.91 -24.52
N LEU A 165 6.48 -5.15 -24.10
CA LEU A 165 5.67 -4.24 -23.30
C LEU A 165 5.79 -4.55 -21.80
N SER A 166 5.70 -3.50 -20.99
CA SER A 166 5.55 -3.62 -19.53
C SER A 166 4.08 -3.60 -19.12
N VAL A 167 3.77 -3.99 -17.88
CA VAL A 167 2.40 -3.98 -17.33
C VAL A 167 1.72 -2.60 -17.35
N THR A 168 2.45 -1.50 -17.59
CA THR A 168 1.85 -0.16 -17.76
C THR A 168 1.15 0.04 -19.12
N ALA A 169 1.38 -0.87 -20.09
CA ALA A 169 0.64 -0.93 -21.34
C ALA A 169 -0.75 -1.58 -21.21
N LEU A 170 -1.04 -2.22 -20.07
CA LEU A 170 -2.34 -2.83 -19.80
C LEU A 170 -3.38 -1.75 -19.48
N ALA A 171 -4.48 -1.77 -20.23
CA ALA A 171 -5.52 -0.77 -20.14
C ALA A 171 -6.93 -1.36 -20.32
N THR A 172 -7.93 -0.59 -19.93
CA THR A 172 -9.34 -0.83 -20.25
C THR A 172 -10.01 0.50 -20.63
N LEU A 173 -11.28 0.45 -21.05
CA LEU A 173 -12.06 1.63 -21.41
C LEU A 173 -13.19 1.87 -20.41
N LEU A 174 -13.11 2.99 -19.67
CA LEU A 174 -14.16 3.42 -18.75
C LEU A 174 -14.81 4.72 -19.25
N PRO A 175 -16.14 4.90 -19.12
CA PRO A 175 -16.79 6.18 -19.38
C PRO A 175 -16.41 7.22 -18.31
N ASP A 176 -16.28 8.48 -18.70
CA ASP A 176 -16.30 9.60 -17.76
C ASP A 176 -17.73 10.07 -17.44
N VAL A 177 -17.83 11.11 -16.60
CA VAL A 177 -19.11 11.66 -16.08
C VAL A 177 -20.07 12.19 -17.15
N ILE A 178 -19.65 12.28 -18.42
CA ILE A 178 -20.50 12.61 -19.58
C ILE A 178 -20.49 11.50 -20.64
N GLY A 179 -20.18 10.26 -20.24
CA GLY A 179 -20.24 9.06 -21.07
C GLY A 179 -19.09 8.91 -22.08
N ARG A 180 -18.04 9.74 -22.04
CA ARG A 180 -16.93 9.63 -23.00
C ARG A 180 -15.93 8.58 -22.52
N LEU A 181 -15.69 7.56 -23.34
CA LEU A 181 -14.71 6.52 -23.04
C LEU A 181 -13.30 7.09 -22.92
N ARG A 182 -12.59 6.66 -21.89
CA ARG A 182 -11.19 6.99 -21.59
C ARG A 182 -10.37 5.73 -21.51
N VAL A 183 -9.14 5.78 -22.02
CA VAL A 183 -8.14 4.75 -21.72
C VAL A 183 -7.72 4.94 -20.25
N VAL A 184 -7.92 3.90 -19.44
CA VAL A 184 -7.57 3.87 -18.02
C VAL A 184 -6.62 2.70 -17.80
N ALA A 185 -5.57 2.92 -17.00
CA ALA A 185 -4.64 1.86 -16.61
C ALA A 185 -5.40 0.71 -15.92
N TYR A 186 -5.04 -0.52 -16.26
CA TYR A 186 -5.79 -1.70 -15.84
C TYR A 186 -4.81 -2.81 -15.47
N LEU A 187 -5.12 -3.53 -14.39
CA LEU A 187 -4.55 -4.83 -14.12
C LEU A 187 -5.72 -5.82 -14.19
N PRO A 188 -5.61 -6.94 -14.92
CA PRO A 188 -6.67 -7.96 -15.01
C PRO A 188 -7.13 -8.49 -13.64
N PRO A 189 -8.30 -9.15 -13.58
CA PRO A 189 -8.70 -9.85 -12.37
C PRO A 189 -7.69 -11.00 -12.12
N PRO A 190 -7.25 -11.22 -10.86
CA PRO A 190 -6.24 -12.24 -10.58
C PRO A 190 -6.77 -13.65 -10.87
N PRO A 191 -5.94 -14.56 -11.43
CA PRO A 191 -6.31 -15.96 -11.57
C PRO A 191 -6.52 -16.63 -10.20
N PRO A 192 -7.18 -17.80 -10.17
CA PRO A 192 -7.11 -18.69 -9.01
C PRO A 192 -5.64 -19.03 -8.72
N MET A 193 -5.25 -18.98 -7.45
CA MET A 193 -3.97 -19.50 -7.01
C MET A 193 -3.95 -21.03 -7.14
N PRO A 194 -2.86 -21.64 -7.64
CA PRO A 194 -2.72 -23.08 -7.67
C PRO A 194 -2.67 -23.64 -6.24
N TYR A 195 -3.61 -24.55 -5.98
CA TYR A 195 -3.57 -25.54 -4.89
C TYR A 195 -3.63 -26.90 -5.54
N ASP A 196 -3.12 -27.92 -4.84
CA ASP A 196 -3.38 -29.29 -5.24
C ASP A 196 -4.90 -29.55 -5.13
N GLU A 197 -5.55 -29.77 -6.28
CA GLU A 197 -7.01 -30.00 -6.32
C GLU A 197 -7.38 -31.32 -5.61
N ALA A 198 -6.40 -32.20 -5.33
CA ALA A 198 -6.58 -33.38 -4.49
C ALA A 198 -6.72 -33.09 -2.99
N GLU A 199 -6.24 -31.95 -2.47
CA GLU A 199 -6.51 -31.54 -1.06
C GLU A 199 -7.86 -30.84 -0.90
N VAL A 200 -8.46 -30.33 -1.98
CA VAL A 200 -9.77 -29.66 -1.97
C VAL A 200 -10.89 -30.64 -2.33
N VAL A 201 -10.95 -31.74 -1.60
CA VAL A 201 -12.14 -32.60 -1.58
C VAL A 201 -13.28 -31.84 -0.91
N LEU A 202 -14.05 -31.10 -1.70
CA LEU A 202 -15.35 -30.55 -1.30
C LEU A 202 -16.23 -31.73 -0.88
N GLY A 203 -16.52 -31.83 0.42
CA GLY A 203 -17.14 -33.01 1.00
C GLY A 203 -18.54 -33.23 0.45
N THR A 204 -18.77 -34.37 -0.23
CA THR A 204 -20.11 -34.80 -0.64
C THR A 204 -20.88 -35.37 0.55
N GLY A 205 -21.18 -34.50 1.52
CA GLY A 205 -21.80 -34.76 2.81
C GLY A 205 -22.11 -33.43 3.51
N ALA A 206 -22.78 -33.46 4.66
CA ALA A 206 -23.18 -32.24 5.37
C ALA A 206 -21.97 -31.30 5.60
N ALA A 207 -22.09 -30.07 5.08
CA ALA A 207 -20.97 -29.16 4.89
C ALA A 207 -20.18 -28.90 6.18
N GLY A 208 -18.86 -29.08 6.12
CA GLY A 208 -17.99 -28.99 7.27
C GLY A 208 -17.75 -27.53 7.70
N GLU A 209 -17.09 -27.35 8.86
CA GLU A 209 -16.75 -26.00 9.33
C GLU A 209 -15.90 -25.21 8.31
N ALA A 210 -15.07 -25.90 7.51
CA ALA A 210 -14.29 -25.28 6.43
C ALA A 210 -15.17 -24.76 5.27
N ASP A 211 -16.22 -25.50 4.91
CA ASP A 211 -17.17 -25.08 3.87
C ASP A 211 -18.06 -23.94 4.37
N LEU A 212 -18.45 -23.97 5.66
CA LEU A 212 -19.17 -22.89 6.32
C LEU A 212 -18.30 -21.63 6.48
N PHE A 213 -17.01 -21.79 6.78
CA PHE A 213 -16.03 -20.70 6.80
C PHE A 213 -15.94 -20.04 5.41
N ALA A 214 -15.79 -20.84 4.34
CA ALA A 214 -15.74 -20.33 2.98
C ALA A 214 -17.04 -19.59 2.60
N ALA A 215 -18.19 -20.16 2.93
CA ALA A 215 -19.49 -19.53 2.68
C ALA A 215 -19.67 -18.20 3.44
N LEU A 216 -19.40 -18.17 4.76
CA LEU A 216 -19.46 -16.95 5.58
C LEU A 216 -18.42 -15.90 5.17
N PHE A 217 -17.25 -16.33 4.69
CA PHE A 217 -16.22 -15.40 4.21
C PHE A 217 -16.65 -14.73 2.90
N MET A 218 -17.27 -15.47 1.97
CA MET A 218 -17.85 -14.88 0.75
C MET A 218 -19.13 -14.07 1.04
N GLU A 219 -19.92 -14.45 2.05
CA GLU A 219 -21.03 -13.65 2.57
C GLU A 219 -20.54 -12.26 3.03
N SER A 220 -19.36 -12.20 3.66
CA SER A 220 -18.74 -10.94 4.14
C SER A 220 -18.36 -9.95 3.03
N TYR A 221 -18.31 -10.36 1.76
CA TYR A 221 -18.02 -9.47 0.62
C TYR A 221 -19.24 -8.64 0.20
N LYS A 222 -20.46 -9.17 0.41
CA LYS A 222 -21.72 -8.56 -0.08
C LYS A 222 -21.96 -7.11 0.36
N PRO A 223 -21.59 -6.66 1.58
CA PRO A 223 -21.90 -5.29 2.01
C PRO A 223 -21.20 -4.19 1.22
N LEU A 224 -19.94 -4.41 0.79
CA LEU A 224 -19.02 -3.36 0.28
C LEU A 224 -18.08 -3.77 -0.87
N ALA A 225 -17.82 -5.07 -1.09
CA ALA A 225 -16.89 -5.53 -2.13
C ALA A 225 -17.59 -6.16 -3.36
N GLY A 226 -18.83 -6.63 -3.22
CA GLY A 226 -19.57 -7.30 -4.29
C GLY A 226 -19.24 -8.80 -4.35
N PRO A 227 -19.10 -9.43 -5.53
CA PRO A 227 -18.63 -10.81 -5.62
C PRO A 227 -17.13 -10.91 -5.34
N GLY A 228 -16.69 -12.04 -4.77
CA GLY A 228 -15.30 -12.40 -4.56
C GLY A 228 -15.07 -13.89 -4.83
N SER A 229 -13.82 -14.33 -4.83
CA SER A 229 -13.45 -15.75 -4.94
C SER A 229 -12.44 -16.14 -3.88
N MET A 230 -12.72 -17.22 -3.14
CA MET A 230 -11.79 -17.78 -2.15
C MET A 230 -10.63 -18.57 -2.79
N ARG A 231 -10.50 -18.55 -4.13
CA ARG A 231 -9.30 -19.03 -4.84
C ARG A 231 -8.30 -17.91 -5.15
N GLN A 232 -8.65 -16.64 -4.97
CA GLN A 232 -7.77 -15.50 -5.29
C GLN A 232 -6.86 -15.07 -4.12
N ALA A 233 -5.61 -14.71 -4.42
CA ALA A 233 -4.54 -14.54 -3.42
C ALA A 233 -4.88 -13.57 -2.26
N PHE A 234 -5.52 -12.43 -2.53
CA PHE A 234 -5.94 -11.49 -1.48
C PHE A 234 -7.01 -12.10 -0.55
N ALA A 235 -8.01 -12.80 -1.10
CA ALA A 235 -9.08 -13.43 -0.33
C ALA A 235 -8.52 -14.52 0.59
N ILE A 236 -7.65 -15.38 0.06
CA ILE A 236 -6.96 -16.42 0.83
C ILE A 236 -6.11 -15.79 1.93
N ARG A 237 -5.30 -14.77 1.63
CA ARG A 237 -4.45 -14.11 2.63
C ARG A 237 -5.27 -13.46 3.75
N ALA A 238 -6.36 -12.79 3.39
CA ALA A 238 -7.27 -12.16 4.35
C ALA A 238 -7.99 -13.19 5.24
N GLY A 239 -8.47 -14.28 4.66
CA GLY A 239 -9.07 -15.41 5.39
C GLY A 239 -8.05 -16.14 6.27
N GLN A 240 -6.82 -16.35 5.79
CA GLN A 240 -5.72 -16.94 6.54
C GLN A 240 -5.42 -16.16 7.83
N GLN A 241 -5.34 -14.83 7.73
CA GLN A 241 -4.93 -13.95 8.84
C GLN A 241 -6.07 -13.26 9.61
N ASN A 242 -7.34 -13.57 9.31
CA ASN A 242 -8.50 -12.93 9.93
C ASN A 242 -8.50 -11.39 9.79
N LEU A 243 -8.22 -10.88 8.58
CA LEU A 243 -8.19 -9.43 8.29
C LEU A 243 -9.59 -8.76 8.31
N GLY A 244 -10.65 -9.54 8.54
CA GLY A 244 -12.03 -9.12 8.55
C GLY A 244 -12.64 -9.03 7.14
N ALA A 245 -13.81 -8.42 7.05
CA ALA A 245 -14.52 -8.20 5.79
C ALA A 245 -13.74 -7.24 4.87
N PRO A 246 -13.85 -7.40 3.54
CA PRO A 246 -13.30 -6.44 2.57
C PRO A 246 -14.11 -5.15 2.56
N ILE A 247 -13.41 -4.01 2.61
CA ILE A 247 -13.98 -2.67 2.68
C ILE A 247 -13.85 -1.99 1.30
N GLY A 248 -14.23 -2.72 0.26
CA GLY A 248 -14.09 -2.33 -1.15
C GLY A 248 -13.57 -3.44 -2.05
N ARG A 249 -13.72 -3.25 -3.36
CA ARG A 249 -13.26 -4.16 -4.43
C ARG A 249 -11.89 -3.75 -4.97
N ASN A 250 -11.04 -4.71 -5.29
CA ASN A 250 -9.93 -4.42 -6.22
C ASN A 250 -10.54 -4.07 -7.59
N GLY A 251 -9.98 -3.08 -8.28
CA GLY A 251 -10.51 -2.62 -9.57
C GLY A 251 -9.83 -1.35 -10.09
N PRO A 252 -10.03 -1.00 -11.37
CA PRO A 252 -9.34 0.12 -12.01
C PRO A 252 -9.78 1.50 -11.49
N PRO A 253 -8.86 2.50 -11.49
CA PRO A 253 -7.44 2.36 -11.82
C PRO A 253 -6.62 1.75 -10.65
N PRO A 254 -5.57 0.97 -10.95
CA PRO A 254 -4.59 0.56 -9.95
C PRO A 254 -3.86 1.79 -9.37
N VAL A 255 -3.21 1.63 -8.23
CA VAL A 255 -2.31 2.66 -7.69
C VAL A 255 -1.03 2.66 -8.52
N VAL A 256 -0.59 3.82 -9.00
CA VAL A 256 0.64 3.95 -9.81
C VAL A 256 1.61 4.88 -9.09
N VAL A 257 2.81 4.39 -8.79
CA VAL A 257 3.86 5.11 -8.05
C VAL A 257 5.19 4.84 -8.75
N ASP A 258 5.93 5.90 -9.10
CA ASP A 258 7.24 5.83 -9.76
C ASP A 258 7.27 4.94 -11.03
N GLY A 259 6.15 4.92 -11.77
CA GLY A 259 5.95 4.11 -12.98
C GLY A 259 5.57 2.64 -12.72
N ARG A 260 5.46 2.21 -11.46
CA ARG A 260 5.06 0.86 -11.05
C ARG A 260 3.56 0.84 -10.73
N SER A 261 2.84 -0.16 -11.24
CA SER A 261 1.40 -0.33 -11.02
C SER A 261 1.13 -1.36 -9.91
N PHE A 262 0.21 -1.06 -9.00
CA PHE A 262 -0.12 -1.90 -7.85
C PHE A 262 -1.62 -2.23 -7.80
N ASN A 263 -1.92 -3.53 -7.75
CA ASN A 263 -3.21 -4.07 -7.34
C ASN A 263 -3.35 -3.89 -5.83
N PHE A 264 -4.55 -3.55 -5.34
CA PHE A 264 -4.79 -3.41 -3.90
C PHE A 264 -6.23 -3.72 -3.52
N GLN A 265 -6.44 -4.25 -2.32
CA GLN A 265 -7.76 -4.40 -1.72
C GLN A 265 -7.75 -4.07 -0.22
N PRO A 266 -8.58 -3.12 0.23
CA PRO A 266 -8.77 -2.83 1.65
C PRO A 266 -9.60 -3.91 2.33
N TYR A 267 -9.11 -4.42 3.46
CA TYR A 267 -9.86 -5.23 4.43
C TYR A 267 -9.94 -4.47 5.76
N ALA A 268 -10.81 -4.91 6.67
CA ALA A 268 -11.11 -4.17 7.90
C ALA A 268 -9.92 -3.94 8.85
N ARG A 269 -8.86 -4.76 8.77
CA ARG A 269 -7.64 -4.59 9.57
C ARG A 269 -6.48 -3.94 8.81
N ASP A 270 -6.38 -4.18 7.50
CA ASP A 270 -5.24 -3.78 6.68
C ASP A 270 -5.61 -3.74 5.19
N THR A 271 -4.79 -3.09 4.37
CA THR A 271 -4.89 -3.18 2.90
C THR A 271 -3.86 -4.17 2.37
N LEU A 272 -4.32 -5.17 1.62
CA LEU A 272 -3.45 -6.07 0.88
C LEU A 272 -3.12 -5.45 -0.48
N PHE A 273 -1.90 -5.66 -0.96
CA PHE A 273 -1.48 -5.20 -2.29
C PHE A 273 -0.47 -6.14 -2.96
N ASN A 274 -0.32 -6.06 -4.28
CA ASN A 274 0.76 -6.68 -5.03
C ASN A 274 1.17 -5.77 -6.21
N GLU A 275 2.38 -5.95 -6.74
CA GLU A 275 2.84 -5.24 -7.94
C GLU A 275 2.41 -5.97 -9.21
N GLY A 276 1.93 -5.22 -10.21
CA GLY A 276 1.55 -5.70 -11.53
C GLY A 276 0.66 -6.95 -11.49
N THR A 277 1.04 -7.95 -12.28
CA THR A 277 0.42 -9.27 -12.32
C THR A 277 1.13 -10.30 -11.43
N ASP A 278 2.02 -9.88 -10.51
CA ASP A 278 2.63 -10.79 -9.52
C ASP A 278 1.66 -11.06 -8.36
N TYR A 279 0.47 -11.58 -8.68
CA TYR A 279 -0.67 -11.68 -7.74
C TYR A 279 -0.36 -12.56 -6.52
N ALA A 280 0.56 -13.51 -6.66
CA ALA A 280 1.03 -14.35 -5.56
C ALA A 280 1.88 -13.58 -4.52
N ALA A 281 2.49 -12.44 -4.89
CA ALA A 281 3.37 -11.63 -4.06
C ALA A 281 2.60 -10.65 -3.15
N VAL A 282 1.64 -11.18 -2.40
CA VAL A 282 0.73 -10.40 -1.54
C VAL A 282 1.47 -9.80 -0.35
N GLN A 283 1.40 -8.48 -0.25
CA GLN A 283 2.02 -7.64 0.75
C GLN A 283 0.97 -6.85 1.55
N HIS A 284 1.42 -6.24 2.64
CA HIS A 284 0.60 -5.53 3.62
C HIS A 284 0.93 -4.04 3.62
N LEU A 285 -0.07 -3.16 3.51
CA LEU A 285 0.13 -1.72 3.64
C LEU A 285 0.69 -1.35 5.02
N SER A 286 0.23 -2.03 6.08
CA SER A 286 0.79 -1.88 7.43
C SER A 286 2.30 -2.15 7.50
N ALA A 287 2.84 -3.03 6.66
CA ALA A 287 4.27 -3.34 6.59
C ALA A 287 5.10 -2.28 5.85
N LEU A 288 4.47 -1.34 5.14
CA LEU A 288 5.12 -0.16 4.56
C LEU A 288 5.23 1.01 5.55
N PHE A 289 4.76 0.84 6.79
CA PHE A 289 4.82 1.86 7.83
C PHE A 289 6.03 1.66 8.75
N GLU A 290 6.92 2.66 8.77
CA GLU A 290 7.96 2.84 9.79
C GLU A 290 7.37 2.63 11.21
N PRO A 291 7.75 1.57 11.95
CA PRO A 291 7.06 1.16 13.18
C PRO A 291 7.06 2.21 14.31
N ASN A 292 8.04 3.12 14.29
CA ASN A 292 8.20 4.18 15.28
C ASN A 292 7.74 5.57 14.79
N ALA A 293 7.27 5.68 13.54
CA ALA A 293 6.77 6.94 13.00
C ALA A 293 5.29 7.12 13.35
N ASN A 294 4.97 8.11 14.20
CA ASN A 294 3.59 8.40 14.63
C ASN A 294 2.73 9.14 13.57
N GLY A 295 3.29 9.43 12.40
CA GLY A 295 2.64 10.20 11.34
C GLY A 295 2.03 9.33 10.23
N ILE A 296 1.06 9.89 9.52
CA ILE A 296 0.65 9.39 8.20
C ILE A 296 1.75 9.75 7.19
N PRO A 297 2.25 8.80 6.37
CA PRO A 297 3.25 9.09 5.34
C PRO A 297 2.80 10.23 4.42
N THR A 298 3.70 11.14 4.08
CA THR A 298 3.39 12.33 3.26
C THR A 298 3.51 12.08 1.75
N HIS A 299 4.25 11.05 1.35
CA HIS A 299 4.62 10.73 -0.03
C HIS A 299 4.95 9.22 -0.17
N GLY A 300 5.21 8.77 -1.40
CA GLY A 300 5.62 7.39 -1.70
C GLY A 300 4.50 6.34 -1.60
N LEU A 301 4.85 5.06 -1.84
CA LEU A 301 3.88 3.97 -1.98
C LEU A 301 2.94 3.82 -0.77
N ALA A 302 3.47 3.99 0.44
CA ALA A 302 2.69 3.92 1.68
C ALA A 302 1.62 5.04 1.79
N ARG A 303 1.89 6.23 1.23
CA ARG A 303 0.91 7.32 1.16
C ARG A 303 -0.14 7.06 0.11
N GLU A 304 0.27 6.69 -1.11
CA GLU A 304 -0.66 6.54 -2.23
C GLU A 304 -1.61 5.35 -2.06
N LEU A 305 -1.12 4.22 -1.54
CA LEU A 305 -1.98 3.11 -1.15
C LEU A 305 -2.97 3.50 -0.03
N LEU A 306 -2.52 4.21 1.01
CA LEU A 306 -3.42 4.64 2.10
C LEU A 306 -4.46 5.67 1.62
N ALA A 307 -4.08 6.57 0.71
CA ALA A 307 -4.99 7.52 0.08
C ALA A 307 -6.02 6.82 -0.82
N ALA A 308 -5.58 5.81 -1.60
CA ALA A 308 -6.44 5.01 -2.45
C ALA A 308 -7.40 4.13 -1.63
N THR A 309 -6.94 3.55 -0.51
CA THR A 309 -7.78 2.84 0.47
C THR A 309 -8.87 3.74 1.05
N TYR A 310 -8.52 4.97 1.46
CA TYR A 310 -9.52 5.94 1.95
C TYR A 310 -10.57 6.27 0.89
N ARG A 311 -10.13 6.52 -0.36
CA ARG A 311 -11.02 6.79 -1.49
C ARG A 311 -11.94 5.60 -1.80
N LEU A 312 -11.37 4.40 -1.91
CA LEU A 312 -12.08 3.18 -2.31
C LEU A 312 -13.07 2.70 -1.25
N ALA A 313 -12.73 2.82 0.03
CA ALA A 313 -13.63 2.46 1.13
C ALA A 313 -14.87 3.35 1.18
N LEU A 314 -14.71 4.67 0.98
CA LEU A 314 -15.83 5.61 0.95
C LEU A 314 -16.64 5.50 -0.35
N ASP A 315 -16.01 5.24 -1.49
CA ASP A 315 -16.68 4.94 -2.75
C ASP A 315 -17.54 3.66 -2.66
N ALA A 316 -17.02 2.63 -1.98
CA ALA A 316 -17.76 1.39 -1.68
C ALA A 316 -18.97 1.65 -0.78
N VAL A 317 -18.82 2.40 0.32
CA VAL A 317 -19.93 2.75 1.23
C VAL A 317 -20.98 3.63 0.53
N GLN A 318 -20.55 4.56 -0.33
CA GLN A 318 -21.47 5.38 -1.14
C GLN A 318 -22.20 4.56 -2.20
N THR A 319 -21.49 3.66 -2.91
CA THR A 319 -22.08 2.71 -3.88
C THR A 319 -23.07 1.76 -3.20
N ALA A 320 -22.80 1.38 -1.95
CA ALA A 320 -23.69 0.59 -1.11
C ALA A 320 -24.97 1.34 -0.66
N GLY A 321 -25.13 2.62 -1.02
CA GLY A 321 -26.32 3.43 -0.78
C GLY A 321 -26.31 4.26 0.50
N VAL A 322 -25.16 4.38 1.18
CA VAL A 322 -25.03 5.18 2.41
C VAL A 322 -24.57 6.61 2.07
N PRO A 323 -25.32 7.66 2.44
CA PRO A 323 -24.90 9.05 2.22
C PRO A 323 -23.67 9.42 3.06
N ILE A 324 -22.53 9.65 2.41
CA ILE A 324 -21.31 10.10 3.09
C ILE A 324 -21.45 11.57 3.50
N SER A 325 -21.20 11.86 4.78
CA SER A 325 -21.22 13.22 5.34
C SER A 325 -19.81 13.69 5.74
N GLY A 326 -19.56 15.00 5.61
CA GLY A 326 -18.34 15.65 6.10
C GLY A 326 -17.11 15.48 5.20
N ARG A 327 -15.91 15.52 5.80
CA ARG A 327 -14.62 15.47 5.08
C ARG A 327 -14.24 14.02 4.74
N THR A 328 -14.01 13.73 3.46
CA THR A 328 -13.77 12.38 2.93
C THR A 328 -12.32 12.10 2.54
N THR A 329 -11.46 13.12 2.51
CA THR A 329 -10.05 13.00 2.14
C THR A 329 -9.18 12.56 3.32
N LEU A 330 -8.10 11.83 3.02
CA LEU A 330 -7.06 11.52 4.01
C LEU A 330 -6.25 12.79 4.34
N GLU A 331 -6.53 13.35 5.51
CA GLU A 331 -5.85 14.53 6.07
C GLU A 331 -4.78 14.11 7.10
N PRO A 332 -3.46 14.23 6.83
CA PRO A 332 -2.40 13.78 7.74
C PRO A 332 -2.37 14.49 9.10
N GLY A 333 -2.82 15.75 9.15
CA GLY A 333 -2.87 16.55 10.38
C GLY A 333 -4.07 16.26 11.30
N TRP A 334 -5.03 15.43 10.89
CA TRP A 334 -6.28 15.25 11.64
C TRP A 334 -6.15 14.12 12.67
N ARG A 335 -6.54 14.41 13.91
CA ARG A 335 -6.33 13.50 15.06
C ARG A 335 -6.93 12.11 14.84
N PHE A 336 -8.13 12.02 14.27
CA PHE A 336 -8.79 10.73 14.02
C PHE A 336 -8.03 9.88 12.99
N HIS A 337 -7.56 10.46 11.89
CA HIS A 337 -6.77 9.72 10.89
C HIS A 337 -5.43 9.23 11.48
N GLN A 338 -4.74 10.07 12.27
CA GLN A 338 -3.50 9.70 12.96
C GLN A 338 -3.73 8.54 13.94
N VAL A 339 -4.78 8.61 14.76
CA VAL A 339 -5.16 7.54 15.70
C VAL A 339 -5.53 6.27 14.95
N ALA A 340 -6.38 6.35 13.93
CA ALA A 340 -6.83 5.18 13.16
C ALA A 340 -5.67 4.47 12.45
N ARG A 341 -4.73 5.22 11.85
CA ARG A 341 -3.52 4.66 11.24
C ARG A 341 -2.62 4.02 12.29
N ASN A 342 -2.35 4.69 13.42
CA ASN A 342 -1.40 4.20 14.43
C ASN A 342 -1.95 3.03 15.26
N ALA A 343 -3.27 2.91 15.42
CA ALA A 343 -3.92 1.84 16.16
C ALA A 343 -4.43 0.69 15.27
N GLY A 344 -4.27 0.77 13.95
CA GLY A 344 -4.71 -0.28 13.03
C GLY A 344 -6.23 -0.40 12.90
N TYR A 345 -6.99 0.69 13.07
CA TYR A 345 -8.46 0.70 12.94
C TYR A 345 -8.95 0.60 11.49
N GLY A 346 -8.06 0.38 10.52
CA GLY A 346 -8.40 0.08 9.15
C GLY A 346 -8.97 1.26 8.34
N PRO A 347 -9.65 0.97 7.22
CA PRO A 347 -10.21 1.99 6.33
C PRO A 347 -11.37 2.79 6.97
N PRO A 348 -11.62 4.04 6.53
CA PRO A 348 -12.79 4.80 6.94
C PRO A 348 -14.07 4.22 6.33
N LEU A 349 -15.12 4.18 7.14
CA LEU A 349 -16.48 3.82 6.71
C LEU A 349 -17.42 5.03 6.63
N SER A 350 -16.90 6.21 6.93
CA SER A 350 -17.59 7.50 6.78
C SER A 350 -16.57 8.63 6.63
N GLY A 351 -17.02 9.78 6.14
CA GLY A 351 -16.27 11.01 6.31
C GLY A 351 -16.22 11.44 7.77
N ASN A 352 -15.52 12.55 8.05
CA ASN A 352 -15.45 13.15 9.36
C ASN A 352 -16.47 14.30 9.46
N TYR A 353 -17.47 14.17 10.34
CA TYR A 353 -18.64 15.05 10.40
C TYR A 353 -19.11 15.30 11.84
N ARG A 354 -20.07 16.21 12.00
CA ARG A 354 -20.77 16.48 13.27
C ARG A 354 -22.07 15.68 13.32
N THR A 355 -22.35 15.05 14.45
CA THR A 355 -23.61 14.34 14.67
C THR A 355 -24.81 15.29 14.49
N PRO A 356 -26.02 14.80 14.15
CA PRO A 356 -27.18 15.65 13.92
C PRO A 356 -27.52 16.57 15.10
N CYS A 357 -27.25 16.15 16.34
CA CYS A 357 -27.42 16.96 17.55
C CYS A 357 -26.32 18.02 17.78
N GLN A 358 -25.33 18.12 16.88
CA GLN A 358 -24.20 19.07 16.88
C GLN A 358 -23.29 19.04 18.12
N ARG A 359 -23.42 18.03 19.00
CA ARG A 359 -22.64 17.89 20.24
C ARG A 359 -21.29 17.21 20.05
N TYR A 360 -21.17 16.33 19.06
CA TYR A 360 -19.98 15.51 18.83
C TYR A 360 -19.50 15.63 17.38
N ALA A 361 -18.19 15.64 17.18
CA ALA A 361 -17.57 15.33 15.90
C ALA A 361 -17.16 13.85 15.90
N MET A 362 -17.39 13.12 14.81
CA MET A 362 -17.11 11.69 14.72
C MET A 362 -16.69 11.23 13.32
N GLN A 363 -16.07 10.05 13.28
CA GLN A 363 -15.72 9.30 12.08
C GLN A 363 -15.68 7.81 12.40
N VAL A 364 -16.48 7.03 11.68
CA VAL A 364 -16.47 5.56 11.72
C VAL A 364 -15.30 5.05 10.87
N PHE A 365 -14.45 4.22 11.46
CA PHE A 365 -13.48 3.36 10.77
C PHE A 365 -13.89 1.90 10.94
N ALA A 366 -13.28 1.00 10.16
CA ALA A 366 -13.58 -0.42 10.22
C ALA A 366 -13.45 -1.01 11.63
N GLY A 367 -12.32 -0.78 12.32
CA GLY A 367 -12.06 -1.33 13.64
C GLY A 367 -12.60 -0.53 14.84
N GLU A 368 -12.99 0.74 14.65
CA GLU A 368 -13.40 1.62 15.75
C GLU A 368 -14.17 2.85 15.24
N THR A 369 -15.10 3.38 16.05
CA THR A 369 -15.67 4.71 15.83
C THR A 369 -14.99 5.73 16.74
N LEU A 370 -14.29 6.68 16.12
CA LEU A 370 -13.66 7.80 16.83
C LEU A 370 -14.65 8.95 16.92
N TYR A 371 -14.79 9.52 18.11
CA TYR A 371 -15.58 10.72 18.33
C TYR A 371 -14.93 11.66 19.35
N THR A 372 -15.37 12.91 19.42
CA THR A 372 -14.99 13.86 20.47
C THR A 372 -16.09 14.91 20.65
N PRO A 373 -16.31 15.47 21.86
CA PRO A 373 -17.16 16.63 22.03
C PRO A 373 -16.71 17.79 21.13
N VAL A 374 -17.68 18.58 20.65
CA VAL A 374 -17.41 19.77 19.82
C VAL A 374 -16.61 20.86 20.55
N SER A 375 -16.55 20.82 21.89
CA SER A 375 -15.66 21.61 22.75
C SER A 375 -14.20 21.11 22.77
N GLU A 376 -13.94 19.89 22.33
CA GLU A 376 -12.70 19.12 22.54
C GLU A 376 -12.13 18.59 21.22
N LEU A 377 -12.17 19.39 20.14
CA LEU A 377 -11.82 18.94 18.78
C LEU A 377 -10.36 18.45 18.57
N GLY A 378 -9.44 18.78 19.48
CA GLY A 378 -8.08 18.21 19.50
C GLY A 378 -7.98 16.82 20.15
N GLY A 379 -9.02 16.41 20.87
CA GLY A 379 -9.14 15.13 21.56
C GLY A 379 -9.76 14.02 20.69
N TYR A 380 -9.92 12.85 21.31
CA TYR A 380 -10.62 11.70 20.74
C TYR A 380 -11.06 10.76 21.87
N ARG A 381 -12.14 10.02 21.61
CA ARG A 381 -12.73 8.99 22.46
C ARG A 381 -13.07 7.79 21.55
N LEU A 382 -13.04 6.59 22.13
CA LEU A 382 -13.29 5.33 21.43
C LEU A 382 -14.70 4.83 21.76
N LEU A 383 -15.52 4.50 20.77
CA LEU A 383 -16.87 3.99 21.04
C LEU A 383 -16.80 2.65 21.79
N SER A 384 -15.86 1.76 21.44
CA SER A 384 -15.71 0.44 22.08
C SER A 384 -15.34 0.49 23.57
N THR A 385 -14.87 1.63 24.09
CA THR A 385 -14.56 1.85 25.52
C THR A 385 -15.46 2.89 26.18
N THR A 386 -16.52 3.34 25.50
CA THR A 386 -17.47 4.31 26.06
C THR A 386 -18.50 3.57 26.93
N ALA A 387 -18.72 4.04 28.15
CA ALA A 387 -19.70 3.44 29.04
C ALA A 387 -21.14 3.64 28.51
N PRO A 388 -22.06 2.66 28.63
CA PRO A 388 -23.46 2.83 28.23
C PRO A 388 -24.23 3.96 28.92
N SER A 389 -23.69 4.50 30.02
CA SER A 389 -24.20 5.66 30.75
C SER A 389 -23.65 7.02 30.27
N ASP A 390 -22.68 7.05 29.35
CA ASP A 390 -22.18 8.30 28.75
C ASP A 390 -23.25 8.89 27.79
N PRO A 391 -23.61 10.18 27.91
CA PRO A 391 -24.57 10.83 27.01
C PRO A 391 -24.25 10.79 25.51
N ALA A 392 -23.02 10.41 25.12
CA ALA A 392 -22.64 10.16 23.74
C ALA A 392 -23.00 8.75 23.23
N TYR A 393 -23.05 7.74 24.11
CA TYR A 393 -23.04 6.32 23.74
C TYR A 393 -24.11 5.96 22.69
N THR A 394 -25.39 6.18 23.02
CA THR A 394 -26.52 5.88 22.13
C THR A 394 -26.48 6.70 20.84
N ALA A 395 -26.08 7.98 20.90
CA ALA A 395 -26.05 8.86 19.75
C ALA A 395 -24.94 8.47 18.76
N VAL A 396 -23.75 8.14 19.25
CA VAL A 396 -22.62 7.70 18.41
C VAL A 396 -22.88 6.31 17.84
N TRP A 397 -23.49 5.39 18.60
CA TRP A 397 -23.93 4.09 18.06
C TRP A 397 -25.00 4.21 16.97
N GLN A 398 -25.99 5.10 17.13
CA GLN A 398 -27.00 5.36 16.09
C GLN A 398 -26.39 5.85 14.78
N GLU A 399 -25.41 6.75 14.84
CA GLU A 399 -24.68 7.21 13.65
C GLU A 399 -23.75 6.12 13.08
N THR A 400 -23.13 5.29 13.94
CA THR A 400 -22.29 4.15 13.53
C THR A 400 -23.08 3.12 12.73
N TYR A 401 -24.30 2.79 13.16
CA TYR A 401 -25.18 1.83 12.48
C TYR A 401 -25.69 2.31 11.10
N ARG A 402 -25.52 3.58 10.73
CA ARG A 402 -25.89 4.07 9.38
C ARG A 402 -25.06 3.42 8.28
N VAL A 403 -23.80 3.09 8.55
CA VAL A 403 -22.94 2.32 7.62
C VAL A 403 -23.57 0.96 7.30
N ALA A 404 -24.12 0.30 8.32
CA ALA A 404 -24.79 -0.99 8.21
C ALA A 404 -26.16 -0.92 7.51
N ARG A 405 -26.68 0.28 7.20
CA ARG A 405 -28.05 0.53 6.69
C ARG A 405 -29.15 -0.05 7.58
N ALA A 406 -28.89 -0.15 8.88
CA ALA A 406 -29.73 -0.83 9.86
C ALA A 406 -30.04 0.08 11.05
N PRO A 407 -31.17 -0.10 11.75
CA PRO A 407 -31.44 0.59 13.01
C PRO A 407 -30.47 0.10 14.11
N TYR A 408 -30.04 1.02 14.98
CA TYR A 408 -29.32 0.65 16.19
C TYR A 408 -30.25 -0.08 17.17
N GLN A 409 -29.88 -1.30 17.56
CA GLN A 409 -30.64 -2.15 18.48
C GLN A 409 -29.71 -2.59 19.63
N PRO A 410 -29.63 -1.83 20.74
CA PRO A 410 -28.72 -2.13 21.87
C PRO A 410 -29.01 -3.47 22.56
N ASP A 411 -30.26 -3.93 22.45
CA ASP A 411 -30.73 -5.14 23.12
C ASP A 411 -30.59 -6.42 22.27
N ASP A 412 -30.16 -6.29 21.01
CA ASP A 412 -29.98 -7.44 20.13
C ASP A 412 -28.81 -8.34 20.61
N PRO A 413 -29.00 -9.67 20.69
CA PRO A 413 -27.95 -10.60 21.10
C PRO A 413 -26.67 -10.55 20.25
N MET A 414 -26.77 -10.37 18.93
CA MET A 414 -25.60 -10.27 18.05
C MET A 414 -24.89 -8.93 18.24
N HIS A 415 -25.61 -7.82 18.46
CA HIS A 415 -25.00 -6.54 18.84
C HIS A 415 -24.20 -6.68 20.13
N ARG A 416 -24.82 -7.18 21.20
CA ARG A 416 -24.17 -7.33 22.52
C ARG A 416 -22.94 -8.24 22.45
N HIS A 417 -23.02 -9.34 21.70
CA HIS A 417 -21.91 -10.27 21.50
C HIS A 417 -20.76 -9.64 20.69
N ALA A 418 -21.07 -8.92 19.61
CA ALA A 418 -20.07 -8.22 18.80
C ALA A 418 -19.34 -7.10 19.55
N VAL A 419 -20.04 -6.38 20.43
CA VAL A 419 -19.43 -5.35 21.30
C VAL A 419 -18.50 -5.99 22.33
N ALA A 420 -18.92 -7.09 22.97
CA ALA A 420 -18.07 -7.83 23.91
C ALA A 420 -16.78 -8.36 23.24
N LEU A 421 -16.88 -8.81 21.99
CA LEU A 421 -15.75 -9.27 21.16
C LEU A 421 -14.97 -8.13 20.46
N ARG A 422 -15.44 -6.88 20.53
CA ARG A 422 -14.88 -5.71 19.83
C ARG A 422 -14.69 -5.93 18.32
N LEU A 423 -15.75 -6.34 17.62
CA LEU A 423 -15.70 -6.64 16.17
C LEU A 423 -15.67 -5.39 15.24
N GLY A 424 -15.40 -4.21 15.78
CA GLY A 424 -15.35 -2.95 15.04
C GLY A 424 -16.75 -2.40 14.72
N ALA A 425 -16.91 -1.80 13.54
CA ALA A 425 -18.19 -1.29 13.06
C ALA A 425 -19.06 -2.41 12.42
N PRO A 426 -20.39 -2.34 12.50
CA PRO A 426 -21.28 -3.23 11.77
C PRO A 426 -21.33 -2.85 10.28
N LEU A 427 -21.38 -3.85 9.39
CA LEU A 427 -21.55 -3.67 7.94
C LEU A 427 -22.94 -4.11 7.45
N SER A 428 -23.67 -4.87 8.26
CA SER A 428 -25.09 -5.21 8.08
C SER A 428 -25.85 -5.12 9.41
N GLY A 429 -27.18 -4.99 9.33
CA GLY A 429 -28.05 -5.49 10.41
C GLY A 429 -28.09 -7.02 10.42
N PRO A 430 -28.68 -7.67 11.44
CA PRO A 430 -28.92 -9.11 11.42
C PRO A 430 -29.93 -9.50 10.33
N TYR A 431 -29.65 -10.54 9.55
CA TYR A 431 -30.54 -11.08 8.50
C TYR A 431 -30.48 -12.61 8.45
N GLN A 432 -31.25 -13.23 7.56
CA GLN A 432 -31.25 -14.68 7.33
C GLN A 432 -30.53 -14.99 6.02
N ALA A 433 -29.60 -15.95 6.05
CA ALA A 433 -28.86 -16.43 4.89
C ALA A 433 -28.94 -17.97 4.83
N VAL A 434 -29.12 -18.53 3.64
CA VAL A 434 -28.98 -19.99 3.43
C VAL A 434 -27.57 -20.24 2.93
N LEU A 435 -26.75 -20.89 3.76
CA LEU A 435 -25.36 -21.21 3.47
C LEU A 435 -25.22 -22.74 3.45
N ASN A 436 -24.71 -23.27 2.35
CA ASN A 436 -24.52 -24.72 2.13
C ASN A 436 -25.80 -25.56 2.39
N GLY A 437 -26.97 -24.97 2.14
CA GLY A 437 -28.29 -25.58 2.36
C GLY A 437 -28.90 -25.38 3.75
N ILE A 438 -28.15 -24.86 4.73
CA ILE A 438 -28.60 -24.62 6.11
C ILE A 438 -28.94 -23.14 6.30
N ALA A 439 -30.02 -22.84 7.04
CA ALA A 439 -30.45 -21.48 7.32
C ALA A 439 -29.78 -20.92 8.59
N TYR A 440 -28.99 -19.86 8.41
CA TYR A 440 -28.31 -19.14 9.50
C TYR A 440 -28.84 -17.72 9.62
N ARG A 441 -29.03 -17.28 10.87
CA ARG A 441 -29.08 -15.85 11.17
C ARG A 441 -27.64 -15.31 11.13
N VAL A 442 -27.38 -14.25 10.37
CA VAL A 442 -26.05 -13.69 10.12
C VAL A 442 -26.03 -12.19 10.40
N GLN A 443 -24.94 -11.68 10.98
CA GLN A 443 -24.61 -10.26 10.96
C GLN A 443 -23.13 -10.06 10.64
N ILE A 444 -22.84 -9.28 9.58
CA ILE A 444 -21.47 -8.98 9.17
C ILE A 444 -20.98 -7.75 9.95
N TRP A 445 -19.89 -7.93 10.68
CA TRP A 445 -19.12 -6.86 11.28
C TRP A 445 -17.80 -6.70 10.52
N ALA A 446 -17.13 -5.56 10.71
CA ALA A 446 -15.89 -5.28 10.01
C ALA A 446 -14.82 -6.34 10.30
N HIS A 447 -14.60 -6.70 11.56
CA HIS A 447 -13.53 -7.64 11.93
C HIS A 447 -13.88 -9.13 11.81
N ASP A 448 -15.16 -9.50 11.78
CA ASP A 448 -15.62 -10.90 11.71
C ASP A 448 -17.11 -10.99 11.32
N THR A 449 -17.56 -12.16 10.88
CA THR A 449 -18.99 -12.43 10.62
C THR A 449 -19.58 -13.21 11.79
N LEU A 450 -20.61 -12.68 12.45
CA LEU A 450 -21.39 -13.44 13.43
C LEU A 450 -22.46 -14.28 12.73
N PHE A 451 -22.64 -15.51 13.21
CA PHE A 451 -23.67 -16.42 12.73
C PHE A 451 -24.32 -17.21 13.87
N GLN A 452 -25.55 -17.67 13.65
CA GLN A 452 -26.35 -18.44 14.59
C GLN A 452 -27.21 -19.44 13.81
N GLU A 453 -27.17 -20.72 14.17
CA GLU A 453 -27.97 -21.77 13.52
C GLU A 453 -29.35 -21.88 14.17
N GLY A 454 -30.41 -21.54 13.42
CA GLY A 454 -31.77 -21.49 13.97
C GLY A 454 -31.97 -20.44 15.09
N PRO A 455 -33.11 -20.48 15.81
CA PRO A 455 -33.43 -19.52 16.87
C PRO A 455 -32.62 -19.74 18.16
N ASP A 456 -32.43 -21.01 18.55
CA ASP A 456 -31.87 -21.42 19.84
C ASP A 456 -30.36 -21.77 19.77
N GLY A 457 -29.77 -21.75 18.57
CA GLY A 457 -28.35 -22.01 18.39
C GLY A 457 -27.46 -20.98 19.08
N GLN A 458 -26.21 -21.36 19.38
CA GLN A 458 -25.23 -20.42 19.92
C GLN A 458 -24.79 -19.42 18.85
N ILE A 459 -24.62 -18.16 19.24
CA ILE A 459 -23.96 -17.15 18.40
C ILE A 459 -22.46 -17.49 18.40
N ARG A 460 -21.92 -17.75 17.21
CA ARG A 460 -20.49 -17.99 16.95
C ARG A 460 -19.98 -16.94 15.97
N ARG A 461 -18.65 -16.85 15.83
CA ARG A 461 -18.00 -16.01 14.81
C ARG A 461 -17.25 -16.86 13.79
N MET A 462 -17.25 -16.43 12.54
CA MET A 462 -16.62 -17.14 11.42
C MET A 462 -15.14 -17.47 11.69
N SER A 463 -14.37 -16.57 12.33
CA SER A 463 -12.95 -16.84 12.62
C SER A 463 -12.65 -17.97 13.63
N GLU A 464 -13.67 -18.56 14.26
CA GLU A 464 -13.55 -19.74 15.13
C GLU A 464 -13.75 -21.09 14.40
N LEU A 465 -14.21 -21.06 13.15
CA LEU A 465 -14.38 -22.25 12.32
C LEU A 465 -13.02 -22.78 11.82
N ALA A 466 -12.93 -24.08 11.60
CA ALA A 466 -11.85 -24.66 10.80
C ALA A 466 -11.75 -23.97 9.43
N LYS A 467 -10.54 -23.74 8.93
CA LYS A 467 -10.31 -23.11 7.61
C LYS A 467 -10.02 -24.19 6.56
N PRO A 468 -10.41 -24.00 5.28
CA PRO A 468 -10.00 -24.88 4.19
C PRO A 468 -8.48 -25.09 4.15
N ALA A 469 -8.03 -26.31 3.84
CA ALA A 469 -6.61 -26.70 3.92
C ALA A 469 -5.69 -25.73 3.16
N GLY A 470 -6.00 -25.46 1.88
CA GLY A 470 -5.27 -24.51 1.05
C GLY A 470 -5.16 -23.09 1.66
N VAL A 471 -6.20 -22.61 2.35
CA VAL A 471 -6.18 -21.29 3.01
C VAL A 471 -5.24 -21.27 4.21
N ALA A 472 -5.15 -22.37 4.96
CA ALA A 472 -4.23 -22.51 6.09
C ALA A 472 -2.78 -22.75 5.64
N SER A 473 -2.57 -23.55 4.59
CA SER A 473 -1.25 -23.96 4.10
C SER A 473 -0.57 -22.91 3.22
N TRP A 474 -1.31 -22.09 2.47
CA TRP A 474 -0.75 -21.13 1.51
C TRP A 474 0.30 -20.20 2.10
N ARG A 475 1.30 -19.83 1.30
CA ARG A 475 2.27 -18.78 1.65
C ARG A 475 2.38 -17.81 0.46
N PRO A 476 2.42 -16.49 0.70
CA PRO A 476 2.68 -15.54 -0.37
C PRO A 476 4.08 -15.78 -0.95
N LYS A 477 4.18 -15.63 -2.27
CA LYS A 477 5.46 -15.60 -2.98
C LYS A 477 6.27 -14.41 -2.45
N ALA A 478 7.59 -14.54 -2.36
CA ALA A 478 8.45 -13.39 -2.11
C ALA A 478 8.27 -12.35 -3.24
N PRO A 479 8.04 -11.07 -2.94
CA PRO A 479 7.88 -10.06 -3.98
C PRO A 479 9.16 -9.92 -4.78
N ASN A 480 9.02 -9.85 -6.11
CA ASN A 480 10.12 -9.55 -7.00
C ASN A 480 10.80 -8.24 -6.57
N GLN A 481 12.00 -8.34 -6.01
CA GLN A 481 12.87 -7.19 -5.78
C GLN A 481 13.46 -6.76 -7.13
N THR A 482 12.62 -6.16 -7.97
CA THR A 482 13.10 -5.31 -9.05
C THR A 482 14.02 -4.27 -8.43
N ALA A 483 15.30 -4.30 -8.82
CA ALA A 483 16.23 -3.24 -8.46
C ALA A 483 15.57 -1.90 -8.87
N PRO A 484 15.60 -0.87 -7.99
CA PRO A 484 14.95 0.39 -8.30
C PRO A 484 15.45 0.88 -9.67
N PRO A 485 14.54 1.25 -10.59
CA PRO A 485 14.95 1.65 -11.93
C PRO A 485 15.96 2.80 -11.81
N PRO A 486 17.02 2.83 -12.65
CA PRO A 486 18.01 3.90 -12.61
C PRO A 486 17.26 5.24 -12.67
N PRO A 487 17.47 6.13 -11.68
CA PRO A 487 16.48 7.11 -11.26
C PRO A 487 16.01 7.94 -12.45
N SER A 488 14.72 7.81 -12.79
CA SER A 488 14.16 8.39 -14.00
C SER A 488 14.32 9.91 -13.96
N THR A 489 15.17 10.45 -14.84
CA THR A 489 15.61 11.86 -14.83
C THR A 489 14.57 12.81 -15.42
N ARG A 490 13.34 12.71 -14.89
CA ARG A 490 12.33 13.78 -14.82
C ARG A 490 11.16 13.41 -13.90
N LEU A 491 11.37 13.52 -12.59
CA LEU A 491 10.27 13.97 -11.73
C LEU A 491 9.85 15.38 -12.17
N ALA A 492 8.54 15.66 -12.14
CA ALA A 492 8.06 17.02 -12.38
C ALA A 492 8.50 17.92 -11.21
N PRO A 493 9.01 19.14 -11.46
CA PRO A 493 9.47 20.01 -10.39
C PRO A 493 8.30 20.42 -9.49
N LEU A 494 8.41 20.10 -8.19
CA LEU A 494 7.60 20.74 -7.15
C LEU A 494 7.94 22.23 -7.15
N VAL A 495 7.03 23.05 -7.67
CA VAL A 495 7.17 24.50 -7.68
C VAL A 495 7.15 24.99 -6.24
N SER A 496 8.20 25.70 -5.82
CA SER A 496 8.31 26.23 -4.46
C SER A 496 7.43 27.47 -4.28
N ASP A 497 6.49 27.42 -3.33
CA ASP A 497 5.73 28.61 -2.86
C ASP A 497 6.62 29.68 -2.19
N GLY A 498 7.90 29.38 -1.96
CA GLY A 498 8.91 30.33 -1.54
C GLY A 498 9.30 31.28 -2.66
N GLY A 499 8.81 32.53 -2.59
CA GLY A 499 9.15 33.63 -3.50
C GLY A 499 10.60 34.15 -3.38
N ALA A 500 11.58 33.25 -3.47
CA ALA A 500 13.02 33.56 -3.40
C ALA A 500 13.60 34.07 -4.73
N GLY A 501 12.89 33.88 -5.86
CA GLY A 501 13.37 34.24 -7.19
C GLY A 501 14.52 33.35 -7.69
N THR A 502 15.11 33.75 -8.81
CA THR A 502 16.30 33.11 -9.39
C THR A 502 17.53 33.34 -8.49
N PRO A 503 18.44 32.36 -8.31
CA PRO A 503 19.70 32.57 -7.60
C PRO A 503 20.51 33.74 -8.18
N ILE A 504 21.01 34.62 -7.30
CA ILE A 504 21.75 35.83 -7.69
C ILE A 504 23.24 35.69 -7.29
N PRO A 505 24.17 35.51 -8.25
CA PRO A 505 25.60 35.45 -7.98
C PRO A 505 26.12 36.73 -7.31
N GLY A 506 26.88 36.58 -6.22
CA GLY A 506 27.47 37.71 -5.46
C GLY A 506 26.51 38.46 -4.54
N ASP A 507 25.21 38.13 -4.52
CA ASP A 507 24.25 38.73 -3.59
C ASP A 507 24.41 38.13 -2.18
N ILE A 508 24.51 38.99 -1.17
CA ILE A 508 24.67 38.62 0.23
C ILE A 508 23.33 38.36 0.93
N ASP A 509 22.25 38.99 0.45
CA ASP A 509 20.89 38.89 0.99
C ASP A 509 20.06 37.78 0.29
N TRP A 510 20.59 37.18 -0.78
CA TRP A 510 19.98 36.00 -1.42
C TRP A 510 20.39 34.67 -0.76
N PRO A 511 19.46 33.75 -0.45
CA PRO A 511 18.02 33.89 -0.59
C PRO A 511 17.39 34.69 0.55
N PRO A 512 16.21 35.29 0.33
CA PRO A 512 15.52 36.07 1.36
C PRO A 512 15.14 35.21 2.57
N ARG A 513 15.08 35.87 3.74
CA ARG A 513 14.66 35.25 5.02
C ARG A 513 13.24 34.66 4.92
N PRO A 514 12.97 33.51 5.58
CA PRO A 514 11.64 32.93 5.61
C PRO A 514 10.65 33.77 6.43
N LYS A 515 9.35 33.55 6.23
CA LYS A 515 8.25 34.15 7.01
C LYS A 515 8.05 33.49 8.40
N PHE A 516 9.12 32.97 9.00
CA PHE A 516 9.17 32.42 10.35
C PHE A 516 10.56 32.69 10.95
N ASN A 517 10.73 32.43 12.25
CA ASN A 517 11.97 32.70 12.98
C ASN A 517 12.37 31.50 13.86
N ILE A 518 13.60 31.50 14.35
CA ILE A 518 14.19 30.46 15.19
C ILE A 518 13.47 30.29 16.55
N ILE A 519 13.59 29.10 17.14
CA ILE A 519 13.06 28.81 18.48
C ILE A 519 14.04 29.37 19.54
N THR A 520 13.69 30.54 20.08
CA THR A 520 14.38 31.14 21.23
C THR A 520 13.91 30.52 22.56
N ASP A 521 14.72 30.64 23.61
CA ASP A 521 14.36 30.17 24.96
C ASP A 521 13.37 31.09 25.69
N THR A 522 12.95 32.19 25.05
CA THR A 522 12.00 33.18 25.56
C THR A 522 10.75 32.51 26.14
N ASN A 523 10.42 32.82 27.39
CA ASN A 523 9.29 32.23 28.14
C ASN A 523 9.27 30.69 28.11
N GLY A 524 10.41 30.01 28.00
CA GLY A 524 10.52 28.54 27.95
C GLY A 524 9.96 27.91 26.67
N ALA A 525 9.93 28.63 25.54
CA ALA A 525 9.37 28.13 24.29
C ALA A 525 10.07 26.87 23.76
N ARG A 526 11.42 26.81 23.82
CA ARG A 526 12.17 25.61 23.43
C ARG A 526 11.84 24.39 24.30
N ALA A 527 11.70 24.58 25.62
CA ALA A 527 11.34 23.50 26.53
C ALA A 527 9.94 22.92 26.26
N ARG A 528 8.98 23.77 25.84
CA ARG A 528 7.65 23.30 25.37
C ARG A 528 7.69 22.60 24.01
N ALA A 529 8.55 23.05 23.10
CA ALA A 529 8.63 22.51 21.74
C ALA A 529 9.40 21.19 21.66
N LEU A 530 10.48 21.04 22.44
CA LEU A 530 11.42 19.91 22.34
C LEU A 530 11.39 18.99 23.57
N GLY A 531 11.02 19.52 24.74
CA GLY A 531 11.16 18.89 26.06
C GLY A 531 12.20 19.59 26.94
N ASP A 532 12.31 19.17 28.21
CA ASP A 532 13.31 19.66 29.16
C ASP A 532 14.63 18.85 29.05
N LEU A 533 15.68 19.49 28.53
CA LEU A 533 17.03 18.91 28.42
C LEU A 533 17.86 19.32 29.63
N GLN A 534 18.05 18.39 30.57
CA GLN A 534 18.86 18.64 31.76
C GLN A 534 20.31 18.22 31.51
N TRP A 535 21.25 19.07 31.93
CA TRP A 535 22.66 18.93 31.60
C TRP A 535 23.57 19.54 32.67
N LYS A 536 24.84 19.14 32.64
CA LYS A 536 25.95 19.77 33.37
C LYS A 536 27.13 20.05 32.42
N PRO A 537 27.95 21.08 32.67
CA PRO A 537 29.19 21.28 31.92
C PRO A 537 30.11 20.06 31.98
N ALA A 538 30.84 19.81 30.89
CA ALA A 538 31.92 18.85 30.80
C ALA A 538 33.21 19.58 30.32
N GLN A 539 34.10 18.91 29.59
CA GLN A 539 35.38 19.52 29.21
C GLN A 539 35.21 20.55 28.09
N GLY A 540 35.67 21.79 28.31
CA GLY A 540 35.61 22.86 27.33
C GLY A 540 34.17 23.28 27.01
N ILE A 541 33.77 23.17 25.74
CA ILE A 541 32.40 23.48 25.29
C ILE A 541 31.44 22.27 25.32
N THR A 542 31.88 21.12 25.83
CA THR A 542 31.04 19.91 25.88
C THR A 542 30.15 19.87 27.11
N ILE A 543 29.07 19.09 27.05
CA ILE A 543 28.13 18.87 28.16
C ILE A 543 27.96 17.38 28.45
N THR A 544 27.46 17.06 29.63
CA THR A 544 26.88 15.74 29.95
C THR A 544 25.39 15.91 30.21
N ILE A 545 24.56 15.13 29.54
CA ILE A 545 23.11 15.03 29.80
C ILE A 545 22.90 14.37 31.17
N THR A 546 21.92 14.84 31.95
CA THR A 546 21.63 14.34 33.31
C THR A 546 20.22 13.76 33.48
N ASN A 547 19.41 13.71 32.43
CA ASN A 547 18.12 13.03 32.38
C ASN A 547 18.02 12.08 31.16
N ASP A 548 16.89 11.40 31.00
CA ASP A 548 16.61 10.41 29.95
C ASP A 548 16.26 11.05 28.58
N TRP A 549 16.97 12.12 28.23
CA TRP A 549 16.76 12.87 26.99
C TRP A 549 17.07 12.05 25.74
N ALA A 550 18.20 11.34 25.74
CA ALA A 550 18.65 10.59 24.57
C ALA A 550 17.64 9.50 24.21
N GLU A 551 17.14 8.78 25.22
CA GLU A 551 16.21 7.67 25.13
C GLU A 551 14.81 8.11 24.70
N LYS A 552 14.33 9.27 25.20
CA LYS A 552 12.99 9.80 24.87
C LYS A 552 12.93 10.56 23.56
N HIS A 553 13.97 11.33 23.23
CA HIS A 553 13.92 12.39 22.23
C HIS A 553 14.82 12.17 21.01
N ILE A 554 15.92 11.44 21.13
CA ILE A 554 16.90 11.25 20.05
C ILE A 554 16.68 9.90 19.38
N VAL A 555 16.54 9.91 18.06
CA VAL A 555 16.31 8.71 17.23
C VAL A 555 17.37 8.60 16.15
N GLU A 556 17.57 7.38 15.67
CA GLU A 556 18.39 7.10 14.50
C GLU A 556 17.60 7.34 13.22
N VAL A 557 18.13 8.19 12.33
CA VAL A 557 17.48 8.64 11.10
C VAL A 557 18.33 8.20 9.93
N ASN A 558 17.84 7.22 9.18
CA ASN A 558 18.39 6.80 7.90
C ASN A 558 18.07 7.87 6.84
N ILE A 559 19.11 8.38 6.18
CA ILE A 559 19.08 9.36 5.08
C ILE A 559 20.06 8.86 3.99
N PRO A 560 19.59 8.04 3.03
CA PRO A 560 20.45 7.44 2.00
C PRO A 560 21.29 8.44 1.20
N GLN A 561 20.75 9.65 1.00
CA GLN A 561 21.41 10.76 0.29
C GLN A 561 22.75 11.16 0.90
N LEU A 562 22.97 10.91 2.20
CA LEU A 562 24.25 11.22 2.86
C LEU A 562 25.43 10.45 2.23
N LEU A 563 25.20 9.26 1.65
CA LEU A 563 26.24 8.48 0.96
C LEU A 563 26.69 9.09 -0.37
N GLN A 564 26.01 10.12 -0.87
CA GLN A 564 26.43 10.90 -2.04
C GLN A 564 27.45 11.99 -1.64
N ILE A 565 27.60 12.28 -0.34
CA ILE A 565 28.48 13.33 0.18
C ILE A 565 29.90 12.77 0.35
N PRO A 566 30.94 13.39 -0.25
CA PRO A 566 32.31 12.89 -0.17
C PRO A 566 32.80 12.61 1.26
N GLY A 567 33.20 11.36 1.52
CA GLY A 567 33.78 10.91 2.78
C GLY A 567 32.77 10.35 3.80
N VAL A 568 31.47 10.52 3.60
CA VAL A 568 30.44 9.91 4.46
C VAL A 568 30.31 8.42 4.15
N LYS A 569 30.22 7.57 5.19
CA LYS A 569 30.21 6.10 5.08
C LYS A 569 28.98 5.42 5.69
N ASN A 570 28.08 6.18 6.31
CA ASN A 570 26.89 5.68 6.99
C ASN A 570 25.73 6.63 6.69
N PRO A 571 24.58 6.15 6.17
CA PRO A 571 23.40 6.99 5.96
C PRO A 571 22.62 7.27 7.26
N ILE A 572 22.96 6.62 8.39
CA ILE A 572 22.29 6.80 9.67
C ILE A 572 22.99 7.90 10.48
N LEU A 573 22.23 8.93 10.87
CA LEU A 573 22.63 9.93 11.88
C LEU A 573 21.68 9.91 13.08
N LYS A 574 22.00 10.66 14.14
CA LYS A 574 21.12 10.86 15.30
C LYS A 574 20.49 12.25 15.26
N PHE A 575 19.17 12.33 15.45
CA PHE A 575 18.38 13.56 15.40
C PHE A 575 17.21 13.55 16.38
N HIS A 576 16.65 14.72 16.66
CA HIS A 576 15.45 14.84 17.50
C HIS A 576 14.21 14.34 16.76
N ARG A 577 13.43 13.48 17.42
CA ARG A 577 12.27 12.79 16.85
C ARG A 577 11.17 13.69 16.29
N ILE A 578 11.09 14.96 16.72
CA ILE A 578 10.10 15.92 16.20
C ILE A 578 10.46 16.38 14.77
N ALA A 579 11.75 16.36 14.43
CA ALA A 579 12.31 16.94 13.21
C ALA A 579 12.91 15.89 12.26
N ALA A 580 13.05 14.63 12.72
CA ALA A 580 13.62 13.52 11.96
C ALA A 580 12.98 13.33 10.57
N GLU A 581 11.65 13.41 10.47
CA GLU A 581 10.96 13.24 9.19
C GLU A 581 11.10 14.46 8.27
N GLN A 582 11.04 15.68 8.84
CA GLN A 582 11.34 16.90 8.09
C GLN A 582 12.77 16.89 7.53
N LEU A 583 13.73 16.31 8.28
CA LEU A 583 15.11 16.16 7.82
C LEU A 583 15.24 15.18 6.65
N ARG A 584 14.56 14.01 6.70
CA ARG A 584 14.49 13.08 5.56
C ARG A 584 13.90 13.76 4.32
N LEU A 585 12.74 14.41 4.47
CA LEU A 585 12.05 15.13 3.41
C LEU A 585 12.92 16.22 2.77
N LEU A 586 13.70 16.94 3.58
CA LEU A 586 14.63 17.96 3.09
C LEU A 586 15.73 17.38 2.19
N PHE A 587 16.35 16.27 2.58
CA PHE A 587 17.35 15.61 1.73
C PHE A 587 16.74 15.02 0.44
N VAL A 588 15.54 14.44 0.51
CA VAL A 588 14.78 14.00 -0.68
C VAL A 588 14.47 15.19 -1.60
N ALA A 589 14.10 16.35 -1.05
CA ALA A 589 13.83 17.55 -1.84
C ALA A 589 15.09 18.12 -2.51
N TRP A 590 16.24 18.10 -1.84
CA TRP A 590 17.53 18.49 -2.42
C TRP A 590 17.99 17.53 -3.52
N GLU A 591 17.73 16.23 -3.39
CA GLU A 591 17.96 15.23 -4.44
C GLU A 591 17.03 15.44 -5.64
N ALA A 592 15.72 15.59 -5.42
CA ALA A 592 14.73 15.83 -6.47
C ALA A 592 14.98 17.15 -7.23
N ALA A 593 15.53 18.18 -6.56
CA ALA A 593 15.95 19.43 -7.18
C ALA A 593 17.35 19.36 -7.85
N GLY A 594 18.04 18.22 -7.79
CA GLY A 594 19.39 18.03 -8.34
C GLY A 594 20.51 18.74 -7.56
N LEU A 595 20.22 19.28 -6.37
CA LEU A 595 21.11 20.16 -5.60
C LEU A 595 22.12 19.42 -4.72
N MET A 596 22.00 18.09 -4.55
CA MET A 596 22.94 17.28 -3.76
C MET A 596 24.42 17.52 -4.11
N HIS A 597 24.72 17.86 -5.36
CA HIS A 597 26.07 18.20 -5.82
C HIS A 597 26.68 19.43 -5.12
N LEU A 598 25.90 20.27 -4.46
CA LEU A 598 26.37 21.41 -3.67
C LEU A 598 26.90 21.00 -2.29
N ILE A 599 26.44 19.87 -1.76
CA ILE A 599 26.83 19.38 -0.44
C ILE A 599 28.19 18.66 -0.56
N LYS A 600 29.23 19.30 -0.05
CA LYS A 600 30.62 18.84 -0.09
C LYS A 600 31.06 18.16 1.21
N THR A 601 30.52 18.59 2.34
CA THR A 601 30.73 17.97 3.66
C THR A 601 29.43 17.98 4.47
N PHE A 602 29.25 16.93 5.28
CA PHE A 602 28.25 16.86 6.35
C PHE A 602 29.01 16.90 7.67
N ASP A 603 28.94 18.01 8.38
CA ASP A 603 29.89 18.34 9.45
C ASP A 603 29.36 18.03 10.87
N GLY A 604 28.12 17.52 10.97
CA GLY A 604 27.56 16.93 12.18
C GLY A 604 26.09 17.32 12.43
N ALA A 605 25.40 16.54 13.27
CA ALA A 605 24.01 16.78 13.65
C ALA A 605 23.85 16.81 15.19
N TRP A 606 23.60 15.68 15.85
CA TRP A 606 23.58 15.63 17.30
C TRP A 606 24.99 15.73 17.90
N VAL A 607 25.29 16.85 18.58
CA VAL A 607 26.59 17.12 19.22
C VAL A 607 26.34 17.81 20.57
N LEU A 608 26.79 17.17 21.66
CA LEU A 608 26.57 17.62 23.03
C LEU A 608 27.48 18.82 23.39
N ARG A 609 27.10 20.02 22.95
CA ARG A 609 27.86 21.28 23.15
C ARG A 609 27.00 22.48 23.56
N VAL A 610 27.61 23.38 24.35
CA VAL A 610 27.17 24.78 24.45
C VAL A 610 27.59 25.58 23.21
N ILE A 611 27.02 26.76 23.01
CA ILE A 611 27.40 27.67 21.92
C ILE A 611 28.83 28.16 22.15
N ARG A 612 29.71 28.04 21.14
CA ARG A 612 31.16 28.33 21.28
C ARG A 612 31.44 29.76 21.78
N ALA A 613 30.62 30.73 21.38
CA ALA A 613 30.72 32.13 21.78
C ALA A 613 29.85 32.50 23.01
N ASN A 614 29.05 31.57 23.53
CA ASN A 614 28.22 31.79 24.72
C ASN A 614 28.08 30.47 25.53
N PRO A 615 28.97 30.22 26.49
CA PRO A 615 29.02 28.95 27.23
C PRO A 615 27.90 28.77 28.26
N SER A 616 27.02 29.76 28.47
CA SER A 616 25.81 29.59 29.29
C SER A 616 24.56 29.24 28.48
N MET A 617 24.65 29.12 27.15
CA MET A 617 23.55 28.71 26.28
C MET A 617 23.86 27.39 25.54
N LEU A 618 22.91 26.46 25.55
CA LEU A 618 22.98 25.23 24.77
C LEU A 618 22.93 25.51 23.26
N SER A 619 23.66 24.71 22.48
CA SER A 619 23.52 24.70 21.02
C SER A 619 22.33 23.82 20.61
N ASN A 620 21.62 24.17 19.51
CA ASN A 620 20.57 23.31 18.96
C ASN A 620 21.09 21.93 18.50
N HIS A 621 22.41 21.76 18.30
CA HIS A 621 23.03 20.45 18.15
C HIS A 621 22.91 19.55 19.38
N ALA A 622 22.87 20.11 20.61
CA ALA A 622 22.74 19.32 21.84
C ALA A 622 21.33 18.73 21.99
N TYR A 623 20.32 19.52 21.61
CA TYR A 623 18.94 19.07 21.48
C TYR A 623 18.73 18.10 20.30
N GLY A 624 19.68 18.03 19.36
CA GLY A 624 19.58 17.19 18.16
C GLY A 624 18.68 17.78 17.07
N THR A 625 18.44 19.09 17.07
CA THR A 625 17.55 19.79 16.13
C THR A 625 18.30 20.57 15.05
N ALA A 626 19.63 20.55 15.03
CA ALA A 626 20.46 21.25 14.07
C ALA A 626 21.50 20.35 13.38
N PHE A 627 21.94 20.74 12.18
CA PHE A 627 23.02 20.10 11.44
C PHE A 627 23.88 21.12 10.68
N ASP A 628 25.16 20.80 10.52
CA ASP A 628 26.16 21.64 9.83
C ASP A 628 26.48 21.05 8.44
N LEU A 629 26.47 21.89 7.39
CA LEU A 629 26.90 21.56 6.02
C LEU A 629 28.02 22.49 5.54
N ASN A 630 28.95 21.97 4.74
CA ASN A 630 29.99 22.76 4.08
C ASN A 630 30.79 23.67 5.05
N ALA A 631 31.04 23.23 6.29
CA ALA A 631 31.57 24.05 7.38
C ALA A 631 32.93 24.70 7.07
N ARG A 632 33.76 24.03 6.24
CA ARG A 632 35.03 24.56 5.73
C ARG A 632 34.88 25.91 5.02
N TRP A 633 33.75 26.14 4.34
CA TRP A 633 33.48 27.34 3.55
C TRP A 633 32.54 28.33 4.24
N ASN A 634 31.69 27.87 5.18
CA ASN A 634 30.59 28.68 5.74
C ASN A 634 30.61 28.84 7.28
N GLY A 635 31.70 28.47 7.96
CA GLY A 635 31.73 28.46 9.43
C GLY A 635 31.57 29.82 10.11
N MET A 636 30.87 29.80 11.25
CA MET A 636 30.60 30.88 12.22
C MET A 636 31.51 32.13 12.18
N TYR A 637 30.86 33.30 12.20
CA TYR A 637 31.45 34.65 12.09
C TYR A 637 32.15 34.92 10.74
N LYS A 638 31.64 34.34 9.66
CA LYS A 638 32.09 34.61 8.28
C LYS A 638 30.91 34.91 7.36
N VAL A 639 31.19 35.58 6.25
CA VAL A 639 30.24 35.69 5.14
C VAL A 639 30.04 34.31 4.54
N ALA A 640 28.80 33.82 4.51
CA ALA A 640 28.46 32.54 3.89
C ALA A 640 28.74 32.59 2.37
N ALA A 641 29.28 31.50 1.82
CA ALA A 641 29.69 31.43 0.42
C ALA A 641 28.55 31.83 -0.53
N PHE A 642 28.87 32.66 -1.53
CA PHE A 642 27.91 33.18 -2.50
C PHE A 642 27.42 32.10 -3.47
N VAL A 643 26.27 32.33 -4.11
CA VAL A 643 25.73 31.49 -5.20
C VAL A 643 26.81 31.18 -6.24
N GLY A 644 26.95 29.90 -6.59
CA GLY A 644 27.99 29.40 -7.51
C GLY A 644 29.42 29.31 -6.95
N ALA A 645 29.71 29.84 -5.75
CA ALA A 645 31.01 29.65 -5.10
C ALA A 645 31.16 28.24 -4.53
N THR A 646 32.41 27.74 -4.44
CA THR A 646 32.66 26.41 -3.85
C THR A 646 32.20 26.37 -2.40
N GLY A 647 31.33 25.41 -2.09
CA GLY A 647 30.74 25.25 -0.75
C GLY A 647 29.48 26.09 -0.51
N SER A 648 28.94 26.81 -1.50
CA SER A 648 27.64 27.47 -1.35
C SER A 648 26.57 26.48 -0.86
N VAL A 649 25.74 26.95 0.07
CA VAL A 649 24.49 26.28 0.47
C VAL A 649 23.27 27.16 0.19
N ARG A 650 23.46 28.37 -0.37
CA ARG A 650 22.38 29.36 -0.57
C ARG A 650 21.24 28.81 -1.41
N GLU A 651 21.55 28.00 -2.42
CA GLU A 651 20.59 27.35 -3.30
C GLU A 651 19.80 26.21 -2.63
N LEU A 652 20.32 25.64 -1.51
CA LEU A 652 19.64 24.63 -0.70
C LEU A 652 18.59 25.22 0.25
N VAL A 653 18.80 26.48 0.67
CA VAL A 653 18.05 27.16 1.74
C VAL A 653 16.56 27.38 1.44
N PRO A 654 16.09 27.69 0.21
CA PRO A 654 14.66 27.80 -0.07
C PRO A 654 13.88 26.52 0.25
N LEU A 655 14.50 25.35 -0.02
CA LEU A 655 13.91 24.05 0.33
C LEU A 655 14.04 23.73 1.82
N ALA A 656 15.12 24.14 2.50
CA ALA A 656 15.24 24.04 3.96
C ALA A 656 14.13 24.84 4.67
N ASN A 657 13.92 26.08 4.22
CA ASN A 657 12.86 26.96 4.67
C ASN A 657 11.46 26.37 4.41
N ALA A 658 11.25 25.75 3.24
CA ALA A 658 10.00 25.02 2.94
C ALA A 658 9.78 23.82 3.88
N HIS A 659 10.85 23.13 4.30
CA HIS A 659 10.81 22.01 5.24
C HIS A 659 10.89 22.42 6.73
N GLY A 660 10.74 23.71 7.06
CA GLY A 660 10.65 24.20 8.44
C GLY A 660 12.00 24.36 9.16
N PHE A 661 13.11 24.24 8.45
CA PHE A 661 14.44 24.57 8.95
C PHE A 661 14.77 26.03 8.67
N TYR A 662 15.44 26.70 9.61
CA TYR A 662 16.00 28.03 9.46
C TYR A 662 17.50 27.93 9.20
N TRP A 663 18.04 28.80 8.35
CA TRP A 663 19.46 28.82 7.99
C TRP A 663 20.23 29.91 8.75
N GLY A 664 21.35 29.53 9.39
CA GLY A 664 22.22 30.43 10.15
C GLY A 664 22.95 31.49 9.29
N GLY A 665 23.00 31.30 7.96
CA GLY A 665 23.46 32.33 7.03
C GLY A 665 22.54 33.55 6.93
N HIS A 666 21.31 33.47 7.42
CA HIS A 666 20.42 34.63 7.56
C HIS A 666 20.79 35.54 8.75
N TRP A 667 21.66 35.12 9.67
CA TRP A 667 22.16 35.95 10.77
C TRP A 667 23.20 36.95 10.27
N ASN A 668 23.21 38.16 10.85
CA ASN A 668 24.14 39.23 10.49
C ASN A 668 24.75 39.81 11.79
N PHE A 669 25.85 39.21 12.24
CA PHE A 669 26.48 39.45 13.54
C PHE A 669 27.26 40.78 13.62
N ASP A 670 27.72 41.32 12.49
CA ASP A 670 28.59 42.51 12.41
C ASP A 670 28.01 43.65 11.56
N GLY A 671 26.78 43.48 11.06
CA GLY A 671 26.12 44.38 10.12
C GLY A 671 26.59 44.24 8.66
N LYS A 672 27.63 43.44 8.38
CA LYS A 672 28.29 43.31 7.07
C LYS A 672 28.19 41.89 6.50
N GLY A 673 27.37 41.05 7.11
CA GLY A 673 27.07 39.68 6.66
C GLY A 673 27.92 38.59 7.31
N ALA A 674 28.65 38.87 8.39
CA ALA A 674 29.19 37.79 9.22
C ALA A 674 28.03 36.96 9.81
N SER A 675 28.03 35.66 9.56
CA SER A 675 26.88 34.76 9.76
C SER A 675 27.33 33.40 10.30
N ASP A 676 26.43 32.42 10.39
CA ASP A 676 26.80 31.00 10.58
C ASP A 676 26.24 30.16 9.43
N GLY A 677 26.76 30.40 8.22
CA GLY A 677 26.22 29.86 6.97
C GLY A 677 26.29 28.33 6.83
N MET A 678 26.99 27.63 7.71
CA MET A 678 27.01 26.16 7.73
C MET A 678 25.76 25.55 8.40
N HIS A 679 25.16 26.30 9.33
CA HIS A 679 24.21 25.79 10.32
C HIS A 679 22.77 25.84 9.80
N PHE A 680 22.05 24.73 9.97
CA PHE A 680 20.60 24.62 9.73
C PHE A 680 19.92 24.08 10.98
N GLU A 681 18.82 24.69 11.43
CA GLU A 681 18.09 24.25 12.62
C GLU A 681 16.57 24.18 12.42
N TRP A 682 15.94 23.17 13.01
CA TRP A 682 14.49 23.01 13.00
C TRP A 682 13.83 24.15 13.81
N ALA A 683 12.99 24.93 13.14
CA ALA A 683 12.34 26.11 13.72
C ALA A 683 10.83 25.95 13.90
N ARG A 684 10.20 25.05 13.14
CA ARG A 684 8.75 24.75 13.24
C ARG A 684 8.38 23.40 12.63
N PRO A 685 7.25 22.79 13.06
CA PRO A 685 6.59 21.73 12.29
C PRO A 685 6.08 22.27 10.94
N LEU A 686 5.70 21.34 10.07
CA LEU A 686 4.95 21.58 8.83
C LEU A 686 3.43 21.48 9.06
#